data_AF-A0A0N0JC51-F1
#
_entry.id   AF-A0A0N0JC51-F1
#
_cell.length_a   1.000
_cell.length_b   1.000
_cell.length_c   1.000
_cell.angle_alpha   90.00
_cell.angle_beta   90.00
_cell.angle_gamma   90.00
#
_symmetry.space_group_name_H-M   'P 1'
#
loop_
_entity.id
_entity.type
_entity.pdbx_description
1 polymer ?
#
loop_
_entity_poly.entity_id
_entity_poly.type
_entity_poly.pdbx_seq_one_letter_code
_entity_poly.pdbx_strand_id
1 'polypeptide(L)'
;MVCMKKWARCALGALVLVLAACGGGGGGGGGSSNNGLRLSVDSSRVDFTVLEGAPAGQGAQTVTARLTGGSGNESVFIGVEATGQGVLLPIGVTIDTVARTGVATVAPNAALAAGTYNGTLRVLACLDAACNSPISGSPFVINYGTTVQPRFKASVNNLAFASAESVQPAAQTVALTLPAGVSAATYNVRYSGPNAGWLQVQPSGLTYTVRPEADLLAGSYSADIEFDAGATQPRLTVRVQHVVSEGLVVQPLVEARITSTSPASANSGTVMVSAAPGVGPGTWTATSLSPWLRLASTTGALGTPLQWSIDPEGFKALPNGASTDAQVFVASGTTLTPQVLTLRLNKDVAEFQGIDTLAVLAGEPGEVLVYGRLLDEAGLQQRLVASGFTPGALTVRSSKLLSVQVGALAAGNYTLTLPTASGLPTRTVQLQVLPAVDRGPQVVATTGLKAAPLWDPITQSLFVHNTSQSSVMRFQLFGSVAQPGATVSSRVIAGLMGIALSPDRRSVIAITATGTLLRLSTQDLTTQTSAELGRTVSESAWVGLPLVVTGDQRLLMSQGGQWAGVLYADLETDRVLPLPAGNFTFYSGPWGRVSPNGQRALIVQTAGLSPAPPLLRRDAADGLLTPVVGNAPSFFYRAASDRRGTRWVLDGRVFSYDMVEEGMLATVPPDGWFGQEAVMSRDGSRTYLYTRNAVLSQSRIFVLDTSTPRGAGYAYPVLGTLEPWLEPSCSDQVQSDSCNGYATRLVLTDDDRTLLAIGDRQLAVVPIPANLRGGPLPATAQGTRWMGPARR
;
A
#
# COMPACT_ATOMS: atom_id res chain seq x y z
N MET A 1 14.52 -28.46 -13.36
CA MET A 1 13.08 -28.76 -13.49
C MET A 1 12.51 -27.72 -14.45
N VAL A 2 11.96 -28.04 -15.63
CA VAL A 2 11.02 -29.10 -16.04
C VAL A 2 9.62 -28.89 -15.47
N CYS A 3 8.75 -28.31 -16.29
CA CYS A 3 7.43 -28.88 -16.56
C CYS A 3 7.03 -28.56 -18.01
N MET A 4 6.36 -29.50 -18.69
CA MET A 4 5.94 -29.36 -20.09
C MET A 4 4.41 -29.44 -20.18
N LYS A 5 3.83 -28.91 -21.27
CA LYS A 5 2.66 -29.56 -21.87
C LYS A 5 2.70 -29.46 -23.40
N LYS A 6 2.16 -30.49 -24.06
CA LYS A 6 2.15 -30.73 -25.51
C LYS A 6 0.71 -30.71 -26.03
N TRP A 7 0.53 -30.65 -27.36
CA TRP A 7 -0.46 -31.33 -28.24
C TRP A 7 -0.71 -30.46 -29.50
N ALA A 8 -1.10 -30.95 -30.69
CA ALA A 8 -0.92 -32.27 -31.32
C ALA A 8 -1.20 -32.24 -32.86
N ARG A 9 -0.30 -32.86 -33.64
CA ARG A 9 -0.52 -33.87 -34.73
C ARG A 9 -1.21 -33.57 -36.09
N CYS A 10 -0.62 -34.22 -37.12
CA CYS A 10 -1.17 -34.66 -38.43
C CYS A 10 -1.43 -33.57 -39.50
N ALA A 11 -1.45 -33.87 -40.82
CA ALA A 11 -1.46 -35.17 -41.53
C ALA A 11 -0.50 -35.24 -42.76
N LEU A 12 -0.56 -36.35 -43.51
CA LEU A 12 0.33 -36.74 -44.62
C LEU A 12 -0.41 -36.75 -45.98
N GLY A 13 0.29 -36.65 -47.12
CA GLY A 13 -0.29 -36.92 -48.45
C GLY A 13 0.72 -36.83 -49.62
N ALA A 14 0.68 -37.78 -50.56
CA ALA A 14 1.54 -37.85 -51.75
C ALA A 14 0.85 -38.64 -52.88
N LEU A 15 1.17 -38.37 -54.17
CA LEU A 15 0.81 -39.24 -55.31
C LEU A 15 1.74 -39.04 -56.53
N VAL A 16 1.75 -40.00 -57.46
CA VAL A 16 2.78 -40.21 -58.50
C VAL A 16 2.19 -40.84 -59.80
N LEU A 17 2.69 -40.41 -60.98
CA LEU A 17 2.69 -41.02 -62.34
C LEU A 17 1.41 -41.57 -63.04
N VAL A 18 1.17 -41.07 -64.28
CA VAL A 18 0.69 -41.77 -65.51
C VAL A 18 1.26 -40.98 -66.73
N LEU A 19 1.81 -41.45 -67.87
CA LEU A 19 2.18 -42.76 -68.48
C LEU A 19 1.44 -43.19 -69.80
N ALA A 20 1.71 -42.44 -70.88
CA ALA A 20 1.80 -42.78 -72.33
C ALA A 20 0.71 -43.58 -73.13
N ALA A 21 0.31 -43.03 -74.30
CA ALA A 21 -0.25 -43.69 -75.50
C ALA A 21 -0.35 -42.70 -76.70
N CYS A 22 -0.59 -43.04 -77.99
CA CYS A 22 -0.10 -44.15 -78.85
C CYS A 22 -0.53 -43.92 -80.35
N GLY A 23 0.38 -44.11 -81.34
CA GLY A 23 0.07 -44.10 -82.80
C GLY A 23 0.00 -42.72 -83.48
N GLY A 24 0.04 -42.58 -84.83
CA GLY A 24 0.34 -43.56 -85.89
C GLY A 24 0.08 -43.00 -87.33
N GLY A 25 0.83 -43.47 -88.34
CA GLY A 25 0.71 -43.06 -89.76
C GLY A 25 1.51 -41.80 -90.16
N GLY A 26 1.74 -41.51 -91.45
CA GLY A 26 1.48 -42.29 -92.66
C GLY A 26 1.37 -41.44 -93.94
N GLY A 27 2.37 -41.50 -94.84
CA GLY A 27 2.45 -40.65 -96.04
C GLY A 27 3.04 -39.26 -95.77
N GLY A 28 3.46 -38.46 -96.76
CA GLY A 28 3.56 -38.70 -98.20
C GLY A 28 4.49 -37.64 -98.84
N GLY A 29 5.05 -37.93 -100.03
CA GLY A 29 6.07 -37.05 -100.64
C GLY A 29 5.51 -35.71 -101.13
N GLY A 30 6.16 -34.61 -100.77
CA GLY A 30 5.79 -33.25 -101.20
C GLY A 30 6.94 -32.26 -101.02
N GLY A 31 7.81 -32.15 -102.03
CA GLY A 31 8.93 -31.21 -102.02
C GLY A 31 8.47 -29.77 -102.22
N SER A 32 7.99 -29.12 -101.15
CA SER A 32 7.58 -27.72 -101.18
C SER A 32 8.79 -26.82 -101.46
N SER A 33 8.76 -26.10 -102.57
CA SER A 33 9.78 -25.12 -102.92
C SER A 33 9.71 -23.92 -101.98
N ASN A 34 10.71 -23.77 -101.10
CA ASN A 34 10.84 -22.58 -100.25
C ASN A 34 10.71 -21.30 -101.09
N ASN A 35 9.85 -20.35 -100.67
CA ASN A 35 9.58 -19.05 -101.35
C ASN A 35 10.77 -18.06 -101.34
N GLY A 36 12.01 -18.55 -101.38
CA GLY A 36 13.24 -17.78 -101.17
C GLY A 36 13.40 -17.23 -99.74
N LEU A 37 12.41 -17.40 -98.87
CA LEU A 37 12.39 -16.84 -97.52
C LEU A 37 13.50 -17.49 -96.66
N ARG A 38 14.42 -16.65 -96.19
CA ARG A 38 15.62 -17.03 -95.43
C ARG A 38 15.79 -16.14 -94.21
N LEU A 39 16.02 -16.78 -93.07
CA LEU A 39 16.47 -16.14 -91.84
C LEU A 39 17.96 -15.80 -91.92
N SER A 40 18.30 -14.58 -91.52
CA SER A 40 19.66 -14.13 -91.21
C SER A 40 19.65 -13.48 -89.83
N VAL A 41 20.78 -13.51 -89.12
CA VAL A 41 20.94 -12.87 -87.81
C VAL A 41 22.24 -12.08 -87.85
N ASP A 42 22.25 -10.89 -87.23
CA ASP A 42 23.40 -9.97 -87.18
C ASP A 42 24.59 -10.51 -86.37
N SER A 43 24.36 -11.35 -85.36
CA SER A 43 25.43 -11.97 -84.56
C SER A 43 25.31 -13.48 -84.40
N SER A 44 26.48 -14.15 -84.36
CA SER A 44 26.65 -15.55 -83.97
C SER A 44 27.16 -15.74 -82.53
N ARG A 45 27.53 -14.65 -81.83
CA ARG A 45 27.99 -14.67 -80.43
C ARG A 45 27.63 -13.41 -79.66
N VAL A 46 27.20 -13.56 -78.40
CA VAL A 46 26.90 -12.45 -77.49
C VAL A 46 27.63 -12.67 -76.16
N ASP A 47 28.55 -11.77 -75.81
CA ASP A 47 29.31 -11.85 -74.55
C ASP A 47 28.92 -10.74 -73.58
N PHE A 48 28.69 -11.11 -72.33
CA PHE A 48 28.30 -10.22 -71.25
C PHE A 48 29.33 -10.22 -70.13
N THR A 49 29.56 -9.05 -69.54
CA THR A 49 30.20 -8.92 -68.23
C THR A 49 29.29 -8.09 -67.34
N VAL A 50 28.96 -8.60 -66.15
CA VAL A 50 28.01 -7.98 -65.23
C VAL A 50 28.46 -8.20 -63.78
N LEU A 51 28.10 -7.32 -62.85
CA LEU A 51 28.35 -7.52 -61.43
C LEU A 51 27.28 -8.43 -60.81
N GLU A 52 27.68 -9.27 -59.87
CA GLU A 52 26.77 -10.07 -59.02
C GLU A 52 25.70 -9.17 -58.37
N GLY A 53 24.43 -9.49 -58.57
CA GLY A 53 23.29 -8.74 -58.05
C GLY A 53 23.03 -7.38 -58.71
N ALA A 54 23.59 -7.12 -59.90
CA ALA A 54 23.24 -5.93 -60.69
C ALA A 54 21.74 -5.89 -61.08
N PRO A 55 21.15 -4.71 -61.32
CA PRO A 55 19.77 -4.58 -61.81
C PRO A 55 19.51 -5.38 -63.08
N ALA A 56 18.33 -6.02 -63.15
CA ALA A 56 17.89 -6.77 -64.32
C ALA A 56 17.89 -5.87 -65.57
N GLY A 57 18.50 -6.35 -66.66
CA GLY A 57 18.67 -5.58 -67.90
C GLY A 57 19.98 -4.78 -67.99
N GLN A 58 20.76 -4.63 -66.91
CA GLN A 58 22.08 -3.99 -67.01
C GLN A 58 23.02 -4.83 -67.91
N GLY A 59 23.59 -4.19 -68.93
CA GLY A 59 24.46 -4.85 -69.91
C GLY A 59 23.72 -5.67 -70.97
N ALA A 60 22.39 -5.54 -71.08
CA ALA A 60 21.62 -6.20 -72.13
C ALA A 60 22.07 -5.79 -73.54
N GLN A 61 21.99 -6.73 -74.48
CA GLN A 61 22.38 -6.56 -75.89
C GLN A 61 21.23 -7.00 -76.79
N THR A 62 21.07 -6.33 -77.92
CA THR A 62 20.06 -6.63 -78.93
C THR A 62 20.63 -7.52 -80.03
N VAL A 63 19.91 -8.59 -80.36
CA VAL A 63 20.17 -9.46 -81.51
C VAL A 63 19.09 -9.20 -82.57
N THR A 64 19.48 -8.90 -83.80
CA THR A 64 18.57 -8.61 -84.91
C THR A 64 18.49 -9.79 -85.87
N ALA A 65 17.37 -10.49 -85.84
CA ALA A 65 16.96 -11.41 -86.89
C ALA A 65 16.34 -10.63 -88.06
N ARG A 66 16.81 -10.85 -89.29
CA ARG A 66 16.26 -10.26 -90.52
C ARG A 66 15.84 -11.34 -91.50
N LEU A 67 14.61 -11.23 -91.99
CA LEU A 67 14.05 -12.10 -93.01
C LEU A 67 14.29 -11.50 -94.40
N THR A 68 14.70 -12.34 -95.35
CA THR A 68 14.98 -11.95 -96.74
C THR A 68 14.30 -12.94 -97.69
N GLY A 69 13.83 -12.49 -98.85
CA GLY A 69 12.94 -13.28 -99.71
C GLY A 69 11.48 -13.30 -99.21
N GLY A 70 10.66 -14.20 -99.75
CA GLY A 70 9.21 -14.26 -99.49
C GLY A 70 8.40 -13.18 -100.23
N SER A 71 7.14 -13.52 -100.53
CA SER A 71 6.17 -12.63 -101.20
C SER A 71 5.83 -11.39 -100.39
N GLY A 72 5.95 -11.45 -99.06
CA GLY A 72 5.64 -10.37 -98.13
C GLY A 72 4.28 -10.50 -97.43
N ASN A 73 3.48 -11.49 -97.82
CA ASN A 73 2.21 -11.82 -97.19
C ASN A 73 2.31 -13.10 -96.33
N GLU A 74 3.51 -13.66 -96.14
CA GLU A 74 3.75 -14.78 -95.23
C GLU A 74 3.60 -14.35 -93.75
N SER A 75 2.72 -15.01 -93.01
CA SER A 75 2.75 -14.98 -91.55
C SER A 75 4.03 -15.65 -91.05
N VAL A 76 4.83 -14.95 -90.24
CA VAL A 76 6.05 -15.49 -89.64
C VAL A 76 6.04 -15.29 -88.14
N PHE A 77 6.22 -16.39 -87.41
CA PHE A 77 6.37 -16.41 -85.96
C PHE A 77 7.86 -16.43 -85.62
N ILE A 78 8.30 -15.51 -84.78
CA ILE A 78 9.70 -15.42 -84.29
C ILE A 78 9.70 -15.63 -82.77
N GLY A 79 10.58 -16.51 -82.30
CA GLY A 79 10.82 -16.77 -80.88
C GLY A 79 12.30 -16.98 -80.59
N VAL A 80 12.69 -16.85 -79.32
CA VAL A 80 14.05 -17.13 -78.86
C VAL A 80 14.02 -18.00 -77.61
N GLU A 81 14.57 -19.20 -77.71
CA GLU A 81 14.86 -20.06 -76.56
C GLU A 81 16.30 -19.81 -76.09
N ALA A 82 16.57 -20.02 -74.79
CA ALA A 82 17.94 -20.07 -74.28
C ALA A 82 18.23 -21.40 -73.57
N THR A 83 19.46 -21.88 -73.72
CA THR A 83 20.02 -22.98 -72.92
C THR A 83 21.09 -22.43 -71.98
N GLY A 84 21.33 -23.10 -70.84
CA GLY A 84 22.20 -22.57 -69.78
C GLY A 84 21.51 -21.54 -68.89
N GLN A 85 22.26 -20.97 -67.94
CA GLN A 85 21.72 -20.09 -66.88
C GLN A 85 22.04 -18.60 -67.07
N GLY A 86 23.01 -18.26 -67.92
CA GLY A 86 23.70 -16.96 -67.90
C GLY A 86 22.92 -15.78 -68.49
N VAL A 87 21.73 -16.00 -69.05
CA VAL A 87 20.83 -14.95 -69.55
C VAL A 87 19.49 -14.99 -68.82
N LEU A 88 18.86 -13.83 -68.68
CA LEU A 88 17.57 -13.69 -68.03
C LEU A 88 16.45 -14.22 -68.95
N LEU A 89 15.49 -14.93 -68.37
CA LEU A 89 14.32 -15.46 -69.06
C LEU A 89 13.02 -14.88 -68.48
N PRO A 90 11.97 -14.66 -69.30
CA PRO A 90 11.93 -14.84 -70.75
C PRO A 90 12.71 -13.73 -71.51
N ILE A 91 13.21 -14.06 -72.70
CA ILE A 91 13.80 -13.06 -73.61
C ILE A 91 12.69 -12.29 -74.31
N GLY A 92 12.72 -10.96 -74.22
CA GLY A 92 11.78 -10.09 -74.93
C GLY A 92 12.13 -10.01 -76.42
N VAL A 93 11.15 -10.25 -77.29
CA VAL A 93 11.28 -10.14 -78.74
C VAL A 93 10.27 -9.11 -79.27
N THR A 94 10.76 -8.14 -80.02
CA THR A 94 9.94 -7.12 -80.71
C THR A 94 10.04 -7.35 -82.21
N ILE A 95 8.92 -7.40 -82.92
CA ILE A 95 8.88 -7.68 -84.36
C ILE A 95 8.41 -6.44 -85.12
N ASP A 96 9.24 -5.96 -86.05
CA ASP A 96 8.86 -5.00 -87.09
C ASP A 96 8.51 -5.79 -88.37
N THR A 97 7.22 -5.81 -88.68
CA THR A 97 6.67 -6.50 -89.86
C THR A 97 6.91 -5.75 -91.17
N VAL A 98 7.20 -4.45 -91.13
CA VAL A 98 7.47 -3.61 -92.30
C VAL A 98 8.93 -3.74 -92.71
N ALA A 99 9.85 -3.65 -91.75
CA ALA A 99 11.29 -3.89 -91.97
C ALA A 99 11.65 -5.38 -92.15
N ARG A 100 10.72 -6.28 -91.80
CA ARG A 100 10.90 -7.74 -91.70
C ARG A 100 12.04 -8.14 -90.76
N THR A 101 12.08 -7.51 -89.58
CA THR A 101 13.11 -7.72 -88.55
C THR A 101 12.51 -8.05 -87.19
N GLY A 102 13.04 -9.08 -86.52
CA GLY A 102 12.79 -9.35 -85.10
C GLY A 102 14.02 -8.95 -84.27
N VAL A 103 13.84 -8.10 -83.27
CA VAL A 103 14.88 -7.71 -82.31
C VAL A 103 14.64 -8.44 -81.00
N ALA A 104 15.60 -9.25 -80.56
CA ALA A 104 15.59 -9.93 -79.28
C ALA A 104 16.52 -9.21 -78.29
N THR A 105 15.98 -8.74 -77.17
CA THR A 105 16.75 -8.08 -76.11
C THR A 105 17.19 -9.09 -75.08
N VAL A 106 18.47 -9.44 -75.12
CA VAL A 106 19.07 -10.48 -74.27
C VAL A 106 19.81 -9.81 -73.12
N ALA A 107 19.36 -10.04 -71.89
CA ALA A 107 19.99 -9.51 -70.68
C ALA A 107 20.80 -10.61 -69.95
N PRO A 108 21.96 -10.30 -69.35
CA PRO A 108 22.67 -11.26 -68.52
C PRO A 108 21.94 -11.54 -67.20
N ASN A 109 22.03 -12.77 -66.71
CA ASN A 109 21.46 -13.16 -65.42
C ASN A 109 22.39 -12.80 -64.26
N ALA A 110 22.30 -11.54 -63.81
CA ALA A 110 23.11 -11.01 -62.71
C ALA A 110 22.79 -11.64 -61.34
N ALA A 111 21.71 -12.43 -61.19
CA ALA A 111 21.35 -13.09 -59.93
C ALA A 111 22.18 -14.36 -59.65
N LEU A 112 23.02 -14.79 -60.60
CA LEU A 112 23.97 -15.88 -60.40
C LEU A 112 25.14 -15.47 -59.51
N ALA A 113 25.84 -16.46 -58.96
CA ALA A 113 27.11 -16.25 -58.28
C ALA A 113 28.22 -15.78 -59.25
N ALA A 114 29.33 -15.29 -58.72
CA ALA A 114 30.49 -14.93 -59.54
C ALA A 114 31.06 -16.14 -60.29
N GLY A 115 31.28 -16.01 -61.60
CA GLY A 115 31.72 -17.09 -62.49
C GLY A 115 31.38 -16.82 -63.96
N THR A 116 31.82 -17.70 -64.87
CA THR A 116 31.51 -17.62 -66.30
C THR A 116 30.49 -18.70 -66.69
N TYR A 117 29.35 -18.26 -67.22
CA TYR A 117 28.22 -19.09 -67.61
C TYR A 117 28.05 -19.04 -69.13
N ASN A 118 28.27 -20.17 -69.80
CA ASN A 118 28.10 -20.29 -71.24
C ASN A 118 26.79 -21.01 -71.58
N GLY A 119 26.24 -20.73 -72.75
CA GLY A 119 25.05 -21.39 -73.28
C GLY A 119 24.79 -21.00 -74.73
N THR A 120 23.59 -21.33 -75.23
CA THR A 120 23.17 -20.95 -76.58
C THR A 120 21.78 -20.31 -76.58
N LEU A 121 21.57 -19.39 -77.51
CA LEU A 121 20.25 -18.92 -77.91
C LEU A 121 19.85 -19.64 -79.19
N ARG A 122 18.60 -20.11 -79.29
CA ARG A 122 18.02 -20.66 -80.51
C ARG A 122 16.98 -19.67 -81.01
N VAL A 123 17.32 -18.92 -82.06
CA VAL A 123 16.37 -18.04 -82.75
C VAL A 123 15.55 -18.91 -83.70
N LEU A 124 14.26 -19.02 -83.39
CA LEU A 124 13.28 -19.76 -84.17
C LEU A 124 12.51 -18.78 -85.05
N ALA A 125 12.46 -19.05 -86.35
CA ALA A 125 11.55 -18.41 -87.29
C ALA A 125 10.78 -19.47 -88.07
N CYS A 126 9.45 -19.45 -88.02
CA CYS A 126 8.58 -20.48 -88.57
C CYS A 126 7.32 -19.90 -89.21
N LEU A 127 6.72 -20.64 -90.14
CA LEU A 127 5.47 -20.24 -90.83
C LEU A 127 4.20 -20.57 -90.01
N ASP A 128 4.32 -21.43 -88.99
CA ASP A 128 3.25 -21.75 -88.03
C ASP A 128 3.69 -21.52 -86.58
N ALA A 129 2.73 -21.19 -85.72
CA ALA A 129 2.96 -20.83 -84.31
C ALA A 129 3.49 -22.00 -83.44
N ALA A 130 3.38 -23.24 -83.90
CA ALA A 130 3.93 -24.43 -83.24
C ALA A 130 5.30 -24.84 -83.81
N CYS A 131 5.87 -24.04 -84.73
CA CYS A 131 7.18 -24.23 -85.35
C CYS A 131 7.40 -25.55 -86.10
N ASN A 132 6.34 -26.18 -86.62
CA ASN A 132 6.45 -27.39 -87.44
C ASN A 132 7.10 -27.12 -88.81
N SER A 133 6.97 -25.87 -89.30
CA SER A 133 7.41 -25.40 -90.61
C SER A 133 8.51 -24.33 -90.46
N PRO A 134 9.76 -24.72 -90.11
CA PRO A 134 10.86 -23.78 -89.95
C PRO A 134 11.27 -23.15 -91.28
N ILE A 135 11.55 -21.85 -91.25
CA ILE A 135 12.06 -21.08 -92.40
C ILE A 135 13.54 -21.44 -92.64
N SER A 136 14.01 -21.36 -93.89
CA SER A 136 15.42 -21.65 -94.22
C SER A 136 16.38 -20.81 -93.37
N GLY A 137 17.24 -21.47 -92.57
CA GLY A 137 18.13 -20.83 -91.59
C GLY A 137 17.62 -20.86 -90.13
N SER A 138 16.40 -21.36 -89.88
CA SER A 138 15.84 -21.65 -88.56
C SER A 138 16.02 -23.14 -88.20
N PRO A 139 16.37 -23.50 -86.95
CA PRO A 139 16.80 -22.62 -85.86
C PRO A 139 18.20 -22.05 -86.11
N PHE A 140 18.38 -20.74 -85.91
CA PHE A 140 19.72 -20.15 -85.89
C PHE A 140 20.28 -20.22 -84.46
N VAL A 141 21.51 -20.71 -84.31
CA VAL A 141 22.14 -20.91 -83.00
C VAL A 141 23.21 -19.85 -82.75
N ILE A 142 23.06 -19.11 -81.67
CA ILE A 142 23.96 -18.05 -81.21
C ILE A 142 24.60 -18.54 -79.92
N ASN A 143 25.93 -18.50 -79.81
CA ASN A 143 26.60 -18.82 -78.55
C ASN A 143 26.56 -17.60 -77.62
N TYR A 144 26.43 -17.78 -76.31
CA TYR A 144 26.63 -16.69 -75.37
C TYR A 144 27.56 -17.08 -74.21
N GLY A 145 28.25 -16.08 -73.68
CA GLY A 145 29.08 -16.20 -72.48
C GLY A 145 28.82 -15.04 -71.52
N THR A 146 28.35 -15.33 -70.32
CA THR A 146 28.12 -14.33 -69.26
C THR A 146 29.15 -14.49 -68.16
N THR A 147 30.05 -13.52 -68.02
CA THR A 147 30.96 -13.46 -66.87
C THR A 147 30.35 -12.56 -65.78
N VAL A 148 29.88 -13.19 -64.72
CA VAL A 148 29.45 -12.50 -63.50
C VAL A 148 30.68 -12.24 -62.64
N GLN A 149 31.02 -10.97 -62.47
CA GLN A 149 32.10 -10.53 -61.58
C GLN A 149 31.61 -10.47 -60.13
N PRO A 150 32.45 -10.83 -59.14
CA PRO A 150 32.08 -10.72 -57.74
C PRO A 150 31.79 -9.26 -57.37
N ARG A 151 30.74 -9.04 -56.57
CA ARG A 151 30.49 -7.75 -55.93
C ARG A 151 31.26 -7.64 -54.62
N PHE A 152 31.49 -6.41 -54.16
CA PHE A 152 32.00 -6.19 -52.81
C PHE A 152 30.95 -6.63 -51.78
N LYS A 153 31.27 -7.63 -50.96
CA LYS A 153 30.34 -8.19 -49.95
C LYS A 153 31.09 -8.80 -48.77
N ALA A 154 30.46 -8.79 -47.60
CA ALA A 154 30.92 -9.50 -46.41
C ALA A 154 30.24 -10.87 -46.30
N SER A 155 30.84 -11.78 -45.52
CA SER A 155 30.22 -13.04 -45.11
C SER A 155 29.00 -12.86 -44.21
N VAL A 156 28.91 -11.72 -43.52
CA VAL A 156 27.83 -11.35 -42.59
C VAL A 156 27.60 -9.84 -42.63
N ASN A 157 26.34 -9.41 -42.52
CA ASN A 157 25.96 -7.99 -42.52
C ASN A 157 25.71 -7.43 -41.10
N ASN A 158 25.61 -8.30 -40.09
CA ASN A 158 25.44 -7.93 -38.69
C ASN A 158 26.18 -8.93 -37.79
N LEU A 159 26.86 -8.43 -36.77
CA LEU A 159 27.45 -9.18 -35.66
C LEU A 159 26.69 -8.87 -34.37
N ALA A 160 26.47 -9.88 -33.53
CA ALA A 160 25.80 -9.75 -32.25
C ALA A 160 26.64 -10.40 -31.15
N PHE A 161 26.93 -9.66 -30.09
CA PHE A 161 27.72 -10.11 -28.94
C PHE A 161 26.93 -9.95 -27.65
N ALA A 162 27.05 -10.92 -26.74
CA ALA A 162 26.52 -10.82 -25.39
C ALA A 162 27.57 -11.31 -24.39
N SER A 163 27.74 -10.58 -23.30
CA SER A 163 28.57 -10.97 -22.15
C SER A 163 28.09 -10.27 -20.89
N ALA A 164 28.73 -10.55 -19.75
CA ALA A 164 28.60 -9.74 -18.56
C ALA A 164 29.74 -8.71 -18.46
N GLU A 165 29.59 -7.74 -17.56
CA GLU A 165 30.66 -6.80 -17.19
C GLU A 165 31.98 -7.54 -16.88
N SER A 166 33.11 -6.96 -17.31
CA SER A 166 34.45 -7.58 -17.23
C SER A 166 34.64 -8.93 -17.96
N VAL A 167 33.63 -9.45 -18.67
CA VAL A 167 33.75 -10.67 -19.48
C VAL A 167 33.90 -10.31 -20.96
N GLN A 168 35.07 -10.54 -21.54
CA GLN A 168 35.26 -10.39 -22.97
C GLN A 168 34.58 -11.54 -23.75
N PRO A 169 33.64 -11.26 -24.66
CA PRO A 169 32.99 -12.29 -25.47
C PRO A 169 33.94 -12.87 -26.54
N ALA A 170 33.63 -14.07 -27.02
CA ALA A 170 34.37 -14.72 -28.09
C ALA A 170 34.31 -13.91 -29.40
N ALA A 171 35.44 -13.81 -30.10
CA ALA A 171 35.54 -13.08 -31.36
C ALA A 171 34.73 -13.71 -32.49
N GLN A 172 34.27 -12.90 -33.43
CA GLN A 172 33.56 -13.32 -34.65
C GLN A 172 34.33 -12.84 -35.88
N THR A 173 34.29 -13.60 -36.98
CA THR A 173 35.07 -13.32 -38.19
C THR A 173 34.21 -12.80 -39.33
N VAL A 174 34.58 -11.65 -39.90
CA VAL A 174 34.01 -11.10 -41.14
C VAL A 174 34.99 -11.37 -42.28
N ALA A 175 34.61 -12.16 -43.27
CA ALA A 175 35.39 -12.38 -44.49
C ALA A 175 34.84 -11.50 -45.63
N LEU A 176 35.72 -10.79 -46.34
CA LEU A 176 35.34 -9.96 -47.48
C LEU A 176 35.57 -10.69 -48.81
N THR A 177 34.58 -10.64 -49.70
CA THR A 177 34.78 -10.90 -51.13
C THR A 177 35.03 -9.57 -51.82
N LEU A 178 36.18 -9.43 -52.49
CA LEU A 178 36.51 -8.23 -53.25
C LEU A 178 36.05 -8.32 -54.72
N PRO A 179 35.74 -7.19 -55.37
CA PRO A 179 35.53 -7.13 -56.82
C PRO A 179 36.78 -7.50 -57.62
N ALA A 180 36.57 -7.85 -58.89
CA ALA A 180 37.65 -8.09 -59.83
C ALA A 180 38.57 -6.84 -59.95
N GLY A 181 39.89 -7.06 -59.84
CA GLY A 181 40.90 -5.99 -59.89
C GLY A 181 41.20 -5.30 -58.55
N VAL A 182 40.45 -5.59 -57.47
CA VAL A 182 40.72 -5.04 -56.13
C VAL A 182 41.44 -6.08 -55.28
N SER A 183 42.58 -5.72 -54.67
CA SER A 183 43.44 -6.62 -53.90
C SER A 183 43.37 -6.45 -52.38
N ALA A 184 42.83 -5.33 -51.89
CA ALA A 184 42.65 -5.02 -50.48
C ALA A 184 41.43 -4.13 -50.24
N ALA A 185 40.96 -4.08 -48.99
CA ALA A 185 39.99 -3.09 -48.52
C ALA A 185 40.52 -2.45 -47.23
N THR A 186 40.15 -1.21 -46.95
CA THR A 186 40.35 -0.57 -45.64
C THR A 186 39.07 -0.70 -44.80
N TYR A 187 39.17 -0.39 -43.50
CA TYR A 187 38.02 -0.37 -42.60
C TYR A 187 38.06 0.86 -41.69
N ASN A 188 36.88 1.28 -41.23
CA ASN A 188 36.69 2.32 -40.22
C ASN A 188 35.50 1.95 -39.32
N VAL A 189 35.68 2.07 -38.00
CA VAL A 189 34.61 1.79 -37.03
C VAL A 189 33.89 3.07 -36.67
N ARG A 190 32.57 3.15 -36.90
CA ARG A 190 31.72 4.26 -36.48
C ARG A 190 30.86 3.87 -35.29
N TYR A 191 31.10 4.50 -34.15
CA TYR A 191 30.31 4.31 -32.93
C TYR A 191 29.02 5.13 -32.99
N SER A 192 27.89 4.57 -32.55
CA SER A 192 26.57 5.24 -32.57
C SER A 192 26.09 5.72 -31.19
N GLY A 193 27.04 6.00 -30.29
CA GLY A 193 26.80 6.55 -28.95
C GLY A 193 28.07 7.22 -28.39
N PRO A 194 28.04 7.72 -27.13
CA PRO A 194 29.19 8.40 -26.51
C PRO A 194 30.37 7.46 -26.24
N ASN A 195 30.12 6.16 -26.14
CA ASN A 195 31.14 5.15 -25.86
C ASN A 195 31.85 4.78 -27.17
N ALA A 196 33.06 5.30 -27.36
CA ALA A 196 33.97 4.93 -28.44
C ALA A 196 35.08 4.00 -27.95
N GLY A 197 35.73 3.28 -28.87
CA GLY A 197 36.89 2.42 -28.58
C GLY A 197 36.57 1.02 -28.02
N TRP A 198 35.31 0.70 -27.71
CA TRP A 198 34.93 -0.60 -27.12
C TRP A 198 35.01 -1.80 -28.08
N LEU A 199 35.37 -1.61 -29.36
CA LEU A 199 35.36 -2.68 -30.37
C LEU A 199 36.73 -2.84 -31.03
N GLN A 200 37.39 -3.98 -30.76
CA GLN A 200 38.58 -4.40 -31.47
C GLN A 200 38.21 -4.99 -32.83
N VAL A 201 38.95 -4.60 -33.86
CA VAL A 201 38.88 -5.18 -35.21
C VAL A 201 40.32 -5.43 -35.66
N GLN A 202 40.69 -6.69 -35.82
CA GLN A 202 42.03 -7.11 -36.22
C GLN A 202 42.01 -7.73 -37.64
N PRO A 203 42.62 -7.07 -38.64
CA PRO A 203 42.67 -7.60 -40.01
C PRO A 203 43.72 -8.72 -40.16
N SER A 204 43.39 -9.72 -40.98
CA SER A 204 44.26 -10.83 -41.38
C SER A 204 43.96 -11.20 -42.84
N GLY A 205 44.56 -10.47 -43.79
CA GLY A 205 44.20 -10.55 -45.20
C GLY A 205 42.80 -10.01 -45.43
N LEU A 206 41.92 -10.81 -46.06
CA LEU A 206 40.51 -10.45 -46.29
C LEU A 206 39.57 -10.87 -45.14
N THR A 207 40.11 -11.44 -44.07
CA THR A 207 39.35 -11.84 -42.86
C THR A 207 39.64 -10.88 -41.73
N TYR A 208 38.59 -10.37 -41.08
CA TYR A 208 38.66 -9.43 -39.97
C TYR A 208 38.09 -10.10 -38.72
N THR A 209 38.92 -10.22 -37.69
CA THR A 209 38.51 -10.73 -36.39
C THR A 209 37.96 -9.57 -35.57
N VAL A 210 36.67 -9.62 -35.26
CA VAL A 210 35.94 -8.57 -34.53
C VAL A 210 35.61 -9.06 -33.12
N ARG A 211 35.94 -8.26 -32.11
CA ARG A 211 35.75 -8.61 -30.70
C ARG A 211 35.55 -7.36 -29.83
N PRO A 212 34.47 -7.27 -29.03
CA PRO A 212 34.36 -6.27 -27.98
C PRO A 212 35.54 -6.28 -26.98
N GLU A 213 35.81 -5.14 -26.35
CA GLU A 213 36.74 -5.04 -25.24
C GLU A 213 36.27 -5.81 -23.99
N ALA A 214 37.19 -6.01 -23.05
CA ALA A 214 36.83 -6.35 -21.68
C ALA A 214 36.31 -5.10 -20.93
N ASP A 215 35.87 -5.29 -19.68
CA ASP A 215 35.60 -4.22 -18.70
C ASP A 215 34.61 -3.12 -19.14
N LEU A 216 33.74 -3.45 -20.10
CA LEU A 216 32.56 -2.65 -20.42
C LEU A 216 31.54 -2.74 -19.28
N LEU A 217 30.87 -1.61 -19.00
CA LEU A 217 29.78 -1.51 -18.03
C LEU A 217 28.47 -2.08 -18.61
N ALA A 218 27.52 -2.44 -17.73
CA ALA A 218 26.20 -2.91 -18.14
C ALA A 218 25.50 -1.90 -19.08
N GLY A 219 24.98 -2.39 -20.21
CA GLY A 219 24.36 -1.52 -21.21
C GLY A 219 24.25 -2.13 -22.61
N SER A 220 23.93 -1.29 -23.59
CA SER A 220 23.85 -1.64 -25.01
C SER A 220 24.80 -0.76 -25.81
N TYR A 221 25.65 -1.40 -26.61
CA TYR A 221 26.72 -0.78 -27.39
C TYR A 221 26.49 -1.09 -28.86
N SER A 222 26.62 -0.08 -29.72
CA SER A 222 26.42 -0.23 -31.17
C SER A 222 27.47 0.52 -31.98
N ALA A 223 27.93 -0.14 -33.04
CA ALA A 223 28.92 0.38 -33.97
C ALA A 223 28.66 -0.19 -35.37
N ASP A 224 28.98 0.58 -36.41
CA ASP A 224 28.94 0.16 -37.80
C ASP A 224 30.39 0.12 -38.32
N ILE A 225 30.87 -1.05 -38.76
CA ILE A 225 32.17 -1.20 -39.43
C ILE A 225 31.95 -0.89 -40.91
N GLU A 226 32.44 0.25 -41.37
CA GLU A 226 32.50 0.58 -42.80
C GLU A 226 33.76 -0.01 -43.42
N PHE A 227 33.61 -0.88 -44.41
CA PHE A 227 34.70 -1.32 -45.29
C PHE A 227 34.67 -0.53 -46.60
N ASP A 228 35.85 -0.16 -47.11
CA ASP A 228 36.03 0.62 -48.33
C ASP A 228 37.01 -0.11 -49.28
N ALA A 229 36.53 -0.43 -50.48
CA ALA A 229 37.27 -1.15 -51.54
C ALA A 229 37.80 -0.21 -52.65
N GLY A 230 37.76 1.11 -52.42
CA GLY A 230 38.16 2.13 -53.39
C GLY A 230 36.96 2.80 -54.08
N ALA A 231 37.23 3.96 -54.67
CA ALA A 231 36.23 4.96 -55.08
C ALA A 231 35.20 4.54 -56.15
N THR A 232 35.34 3.35 -56.75
CA THR A 232 34.37 2.79 -57.73
C THR A 232 33.35 1.85 -57.10
N GLN A 233 33.44 1.57 -55.79
CA GLN A 233 32.58 0.62 -55.09
C GLN A 233 31.73 1.32 -54.02
N PRO A 234 30.48 0.88 -53.78
CA PRO A 234 29.72 1.32 -52.62
C PRO A 234 30.41 0.82 -51.34
N ARG A 235 30.43 1.65 -50.29
CA ARG A 235 30.91 1.21 -48.97
C ARG A 235 30.03 0.10 -48.43
N LEU A 236 30.68 -0.86 -47.78
CA LEU A 236 30.07 -2.05 -47.22
C LEU A 236 30.02 -1.91 -45.70
N THR A 237 28.82 -1.74 -45.14
CA THR A 237 28.64 -1.59 -43.69
C THR A 237 28.24 -2.91 -43.06
N VAL A 238 29.03 -3.37 -42.09
CA VAL A 238 28.67 -4.48 -41.19
C VAL A 238 28.32 -3.92 -39.83
N ARG A 239 27.07 -4.10 -39.41
CA ARG A 239 26.60 -3.62 -38.10
C ARG A 239 27.13 -4.50 -36.98
N VAL A 240 27.38 -3.91 -35.82
CA VAL A 240 27.79 -4.60 -34.61
C VAL A 240 26.92 -4.13 -33.45
N GLN A 241 26.28 -5.08 -32.78
CA GLN A 241 25.54 -4.86 -31.53
C GLN A 241 26.18 -5.68 -30.42
N HIS A 242 26.34 -5.08 -29.25
CA HIS A 242 26.81 -5.76 -28.06
C HIS A 242 25.96 -5.37 -26.84
N VAL A 243 25.37 -6.37 -26.19
CA VAL A 243 24.67 -6.20 -24.91
C VAL A 243 25.56 -6.72 -23.79
N VAL A 244 25.80 -5.89 -22.79
CA VAL A 244 26.53 -6.22 -21.57
C VAL A 244 25.53 -6.29 -20.43
N SER A 245 25.39 -7.47 -19.79
CA SER A 245 24.60 -7.61 -18.57
C SER A 245 25.41 -7.25 -17.33
N GLU A 246 24.74 -6.81 -16.28
CA GLU A 246 25.33 -6.58 -14.96
C GLU A 246 26.13 -7.82 -14.51
N GLY A 247 27.39 -7.62 -14.11
CA GLY A 247 28.26 -8.72 -13.68
C GLY A 247 28.03 -9.15 -12.23
N LEU A 248 27.45 -8.27 -11.42
CA LEU A 248 26.99 -8.54 -10.06
C LEU A 248 25.51 -8.89 -10.08
N VAL A 249 25.15 -10.08 -9.60
CA VAL A 249 23.78 -10.62 -9.64
C VAL A 249 23.28 -10.86 -8.21
N VAL A 250 22.22 -10.12 -7.83
CA VAL A 250 21.54 -10.21 -6.53
C VAL A 250 20.03 -10.29 -6.79
N GLN A 251 19.28 -10.98 -5.92
CA GLN A 251 17.81 -10.96 -5.98
C GLN A 251 17.29 -9.54 -5.65
N PRO A 252 16.50 -8.88 -6.52
CA PRO A 252 16.16 -7.47 -6.35
C PRO A 252 15.11 -7.19 -5.26
N LEU A 253 14.26 -8.18 -4.93
CA LEU A 253 13.28 -8.09 -3.86
C LEU A 253 13.28 -9.38 -3.03
N VAL A 254 13.43 -9.24 -1.71
CA VAL A 254 13.29 -10.32 -0.73
C VAL A 254 12.26 -9.89 0.30
N GLU A 255 11.22 -10.70 0.49
CA GLU A 255 10.13 -10.39 1.42
C GLU A 255 10.20 -11.25 2.68
N ALA A 256 10.11 -10.60 3.84
CA ALA A 256 9.96 -11.22 5.16
C ALA A 256 8.55 -10.91 5.69
N ARG A 257 7.85 -11.90 6.24
CA ARG A 257 6.60 -11.70 6.99
C ARG A 257 6.78 -12.16 8.43
N ILE A 258 6.58 -11.25 9.37
CA ILE A 258 6.60 -11.54 10.80
C ILE A 258 5.16 -11.46 11.32
N THR A 259 4.65 -12.61 11.79
CA THR A 259 3.44 -12.70 12.59
C THR A 259 3.78 -12.99 14.05
N SER A 260 2.79 -12.94 14.93
CA SER A 260 2.95 -13.38 16.33
C SER A 260 3.54 -14.77 16.49
N THR A 261 3.26 -15.67 15.53
CA THR A 261 3.61 -17.09 15.57
C THR A 261 4.84 -17.43 14.73
N SER A 262 5.47 -16.44 14.08
CA SER A 262 6.75 -16.62 13.39
C SER A 262 7.80 -17.22 14.33
N PRO A 263 8.59 -18.23 13.89
CA PRO A 263 9.70 -18.78 14.67
C PRO A 263 10.92 -17.84 14.65
N ALA A 264 11.87 -18.04 15.56
CA ALA A 264 13.12 -17.27 15.63
C ALA A 264 13.88 -17.20 14.29
N SER A 265 13.84 -18.28 13.49
CA SER A 265 14.46 -18.34 12.16
C SER A 265 13.87 -17.38 11.13
N ALA A 266 12.62 -16.93 11.30
CA ALA A 266 11.99 -15.96 10.41
C ALA A 266 12.52 -14.52 10.62
N ASN A 267 13.20 -14.24 11.73
CA ASN A 267 13.83 -12.94 12.01
C ASN A 267 15.12 -12.72 11.18
N SER A 268 15.50 -13.66 10.32
CA SER A 268 16.79 -13.68 9.63
C SER A 268 16.69 -14.38 8.28
N GLY A 269 17.61 -14.07 7.37
CA GLY A 269 17.68 -14.76 6.08
C GLY A 269 19.00 -14.57 5.36
N THR A 270 19.05 -15.15 4.17
CA THR A 270 20.24 -15.16 3.31
C THR A 270 19.86 -14.79 1.88
N VAL A 271 20.60 -13.90 1.25
CA VAL A 271 20.45 -13.54 -0.17
C VAL A 271 21.73 -13.90 -0.89
N MET A 272 21.66 -14.68 -1.97
CA MET A 272 22.87 -15.01 -2.74
C MET A 272 23.38 -13.77 -3.47
N VAL A 273 24.65 -13.44 -3.26
CA VAL A 273 25.38 -12.43 -4.03
C VAL A 273 26.33 -13.18 -4.97
N SER A 274 25.89 -13.35 -6.22
CA SER A 274 26.59 -14.14 -7.23
C SER A 274 27.22 -13.25 -8.30
N ALA A 275 28.19 -13.78 -9.04
CA ALA A 275 28.66 -13.17 -10.28
C ALA A 275 27.92 -13.78 -11.48
N ALA A 276 27.78 -13.02 -12.57
CA ALA A 276 27.30 -13.53 -13.85
C ALA A 276 28.30 -14.53 -14.48
N PRO A 277 27.85 -15.44 -15.37
CA PRO A 277 28.73 -16.46 -15.96
C PRO A 277 29.93 -15.86 -16.70
N GLY A 278 31.14 -16.32 -16.34
CA GLY A 278 32.41 -15.86 -16.92
C GLY A 278 33.09 -14.73 -16.13
N VAL A 279 32.39 -14.06 -15.22
CA VAL A 279 32.99 -13.06 -14.31
C VAL A 279 33.96 -13.77 -13.37
N GLY A 280 35.13 -13.16 -13.13
CA GLY A 280 36.18 -13.72 -12.28
C GLY A 280 35.81 -13.80 -10.79
N PRO A 281 36.58 -14.56 -9.99
CA PRO A 281 36.43 -14.53 -8.54
C PRO A 281 36.73 -13.14 -8.00
N GLY A 282 35.93 -12.68 -7.04
CA GLY A 282 36.06 -11.35 -6.45
C GLY A 282 35.30 -11.26 -5.12
N THR A 283 35.26 -10.06 -4.55
CA THR A 283 34.55 -9.78 -3.29
C THR A 283 33.41 -8.81 -3.51
N TRP A 284 32.47 -8.80 -2.56
CA TRP A 284 31.40 -7.83 -2.46
C TRP A 284 31.39 -7.16 -1.08
N THR A 285 30.80 -5.97 -1.02
CA THR A 285 30.47 -5.22 0.20
C THR A 285 28.98 -4.87 0.18
N ALA A 286 28.35 -4.76 1.35
CA ALA A 286 26.92 -4.48 1.47
C ALA A 286 26.65 -3.50 2.63
N THR A 287 25.81 -2.50 2.40
CA THR A 287 25.41 -1.49 3.39
C THR A 287 23.92 -1.21 3.36
N SER A 288 23.35 -0.81 4.51
CA SER A 288 21.98 -0.31 4.62
C SER A 288 21.89 0.75 5.72
N LEU A 289 20.91 1.64 5.62
CA LEU A 289 20.63 2.71 6.59
C LEU A 289 19.30 2.49 7.33
N SER A 290 18.58 1.40 7.06
CA SER A 290 17.26 1.12 7.63
C SER A 290 17.38 0.62 9.08
N PRO A 291 16.84 1.32 10.09
CA PRO A 291 17.10 1.01 11.52
C PRO A 291 16.47 -0.30 11.99
N TRP A 292 15.57 -0.91 11.22
CA TRP A 292 14.99 -2.23 11.50
C TRP A 292 15.83 -3.39 10.97
N LEU A 293 16.89 -3.14 10.18
CA LEU A 293 17.65 -4.15 9.47
C LEU A 293 19.12 -4.18 9.92
N ARG A 294 19.60 -5.36 10.34
CA ARG A 294 21.02 -5.65 10.56
C ARG A 294 21.55 -6.53 9.45
N LEU A 295 22.71 -6.17 8.87
CA LEU A 295 23.47 -7.05 8.00
C LEU A 295 24.48 -7.80 8.87
N ALA A 296 24.33 -9.13 8.98
CA ALA A 296 25.25 -9.96 9.76
C ALA A 296 26.60 -10.18 9.02
N SER A 297 26.59 -10.04 7.69
CA SER A 297 27.77 -10.00 6.84
C SER A 297 27.73 -8.74 5.95
N THR A 298 28.61 -7.78 6.18
CA THR A 298 28.75 -6.58 5.33
C THR A 298 29.78 -6.75 4.21
N THR A 299 30.48 -7.88 4.16
CA THR A 299 31.40 -8.26 3.07
C THR A 299 31.37 -9.77 2.84
N GLY A 300 31.80 -10.22 1.66
CA GLY A 300 31.95 -11.64 1.33
C GLY A 300 32.63 -11.86 -0.02
N ALA A 301 32.70 -13.11 -0.46
CA ALA A 301 33.18 -13.48 -1.80
C ALA A 301 31.99 -13.63 -2.76
N LEU A 302 32.20 -13.38 -4.05
CA LEU A 302 31.18 -13.63 -5.07
C LEU A 302 30.83 -15.13 -5.06
N GLY A 303 29.55 -15.44 -4.85
CA GLY A 303 29.05 -16.80 -4.59
C GLY A 303 28.78 -17.12 -3.11
N THR A 304 29.10 -16.25 -2.15
CA THR A 304 28.68 -16.39 -0.74
C THR A 304 27.42 -15.57 -0.44
N PRO A 305 26.50 -16.05 0.43
CA PRO A 305 25.29 -15.31 0.77
C PRO A 305 25.57 -14.07 1.64
N LEU A 306 24.86 -12.99 1.35
CA LEU A 306 24.58 -11.89 2.27
C LEU A 306 23.61 -12.36 3.35
N GLN A 307 24.05 -12.37 4.60
CA GLN A 307 23.25 -12.69 5.78
C GLN A 307 22.65 -11.43 6.41
N TRP A 308 21.36 -11.48 6.75
CA TRP A 308 20.63 -10.37 7.39
C TRP A 308 19.76 -10.85 8.56
N SER A 309 19.44 -9.94 9.48
CA SER A 309 18.50 -10.14 10.57
C SER A 309 17.74 -8.86 10.95
N ILE A 310 16.59 -9.01 11.61
CA ILE A 310 15.76 -7.91 12.09
C ILE A 310 16.33 -7.33 13.39
N ASP A 311 16.44 -6.01 13.48
CA ASP A 311 16.73 -5.28 14.72
C ASP A 311 15.49 -5.28 15.64
N PRO A 312 15.60 -5.73 16.90
CA PRO A 312 14.46 -5.76 17.82
C PRO A 312 13.83 -4.39 18.13
N GLU A 313 14.63 -3.34 18.35
CA GLU A 313 14.11 -2.01 18.71
C GLU A 313 13.66 -1.24 17.46
N GLY A 314 14.32 -1.45 16.32
CA GLY A 314 13.83 -0.97 15.02
C GLY A 314 12.48 -1.59 14.65
N PHE A 315 12.31 -2.90 14.82
CA PHE A 315 11.05 -3.63 14.59
C PHE A 315 9.89 -3.12 15.46
N LYS A 316 10.18 -2.86 16.74
CA LYS A 316 9.25 -2.31 17.73
C LYS A 316 8.71 -0.94 17.29
N ALA A 317 9.55 -0.10 16.70
CA ALA A 317 9.19 1.22 16.18
C ALA A 317 8.40 1.18 14.85
N LEU A 318 8.38 0.07 14.11
CA LEU A 318 7.65 -0.02 12.85
C LEU A 318 6.12 -0.04 13.06
N PRO A 319 5.33 0.61 12.19
CA PRO A 319 3.88 0.49 12.18
C PRO A 319 3.45 -0.97 11.92
N ASN A 320 2.46 -1.43 12.66
CA ASN A 320 1.97 -2.80 12.61
C ASN A 320 0.77 -2.92 11.65
N GLY A 321 0.68 -4.01 10.89
CA GLY A 321 -0.22 -4.15 9.76
C GLY A 321 0.25 -3.45 8.48
N ALA A 322 1.56 -3.17 8.35
CA ALA A 322 2.14 -2.45 7.23
C ALA A 322 3.40 -3.13 6.68
N SER A 323 3.70 -2.85 5.40
CA SER A 323 4.96 -3.17 4.74
C SER A 323 5.96 -2.03 4.97
N THR A 324 7.20 -2.35 5.36
CA THR A 324 8.31 -1.41 5.41
C THR A 324 9.47 -1.93 4.56
N ASP A 325 9.95 -1.12 3.62
CA ASP A 325 11.06 -1.49 2.75
C ASP A 325 12.39 -0.96 3.30
N ALA A 326 13.46 -1.73 3.08
CA ALA A 326 14.84 -1.36 3.33
C ALA A 326 15.66 -1.55 2.04
N GLN A 327 16.48 -0.57 1.70
CA GLN A 327 17.43 -0.69 0.60
C GLN A 327 18.77 -1.18 1.14
N VAL A 328 19.34 -2.18 0.47
CA VAL A 328 20.71 -2.66 0.69
C VAL A 328 21.50 -2.42 -0.59
N PHE A 329 22.51 -1.57 -0.49
CA PHE A 329 23.44 -1.30 -1.59
C PHE A 329 24.54 -2.36 -1.54
N VAL A 330 24.71 -3.12 -2.62
CA VAL A 330 25.70 -4.19 -2.74
C VAL A 330 26.66 -3.81 -3.88
N ALA A 331 27.94 -3.63 -3.57
CA ALA A 331 28.97 -3.28 -4.55
C ALA A 331 30.03 -4.38 -4.61
N SER A 332 30.69 -4.55 -5.76
CA SER A 332 31.89 -5.38 -5.82
C SER A 332 33.13 -4.58 -5.42
N GLY A 333 34.21 -5.27 -5.05
CA GLY A 333 35.56 -4.70 -4.98
C GLY A 333 36.21 -4.47 -6.36
N THR A 334 35.50 -4.80 -7.45
CA THR A 334 35.90 -4.59 -8.85
C THR A 334 34.93 -3.65 -9.56
N THR A 335 35.16 -3.36 -10.84
CA THR A 335 34.42 -2.40 -11.70
C THR A 335 32.99 -2.80 -12.09
N LEU A 336 32.36 -3.74 -11.38
CA LEU A 336 30.98 -4.18 -11.65
C LEU A 336 29.96 -3.14 -11.14
N THR A 337 28.85 -2.97 -11.86
CA THR A 337 27.79 -2.03 -11.49
C THR A 337 27.15 -2.41 -10.14
N PRO A 338 27.15 -1.51 -9.13
CA PRO A 338 26.53 -1.78 -7.84
C PRO A 338 25.02 -2.05 -7.93
N GLN A 339 24.56 -3.03 -7.17
CA GLN A 339 23.18 -3.50 -7.13
C GLN A 339 22.42 -2.97 -5.91
N VAL A 340 21.10 -2.84 -6.05
CA VAL A 340 20.21 -2.46 -4.94
C VAL A 340 19.20 -3.57 -4.66
N LEU A 341 19.41 -4.28 -3.56
CA LEU A 341 18.45 -5.24 -3.00
C LEU A 341 17.41 -4.47 -2.18
N THR A 342 16.12 -4.72 -2.43
CA THR A 342 15.03 -4.31 -1.55
C THR A 342 14.67 -5.45 -0.61
N LEU A 343 14.78 -5.23 0.70
CA LEU A 343 14.24 -6.11 1.74
C LEU A 343 12.93 -5.53 2.24
N ARG A 344 11.81 -6.22 2.00
CA ARG A 344 10.48 -5.82 2.47
C ARG A 344 10.09 -6.60 3.71
N LEU A 345 9.82 -5.89 4.80
CA LEU A 345 9.28 -6.46 6.03
C LEU A 345 7.79 -6.16 6.16
N ASN A 346 6.98 -7.21 6.16
CA ASN A 346 5.56 -7.17 6.47
C ASN A 346 5.37 -7.49 7.97
N LYS A 347 5.16 -6.48 8.81
CA LYS A 347 4.90 -6.62 10.25
C LYS A 347 3.40 -6.82 10.48
N ASP A 348 2.99 -7.99 10.96
CA ASP A 348 1.57 -8.32 11.15
C ASP A 348 1.38 -9.15 12.44
N VAL A 349 1.62 -8.51 13.59
CA VAL A 349 1.68 -9.15 14.92
C VAL A 349 0.53 -8.72 15.83
N ALA A 350 0.19 -9.53 16.83
CA ALA A 350 -0.62 -9.09 17.96
C ALA A 350 0.15 -8.10 18.82
N GLU A 351 -0.53 -7.03 19.23
CA GLU A 351 0.12 -5.90 19.88
C GLU A 351 -0.87 -5.11 20.73
N PHE A 352 -0.42 -4.62 21.88
CA PHE A 352 -1.21 -3.78 22.77
C PHE A 352 -1.07 -2.30 22.37
N GLN A 353 -2.17 -1.72 21.91
CA GLN A 353 -2.25 -0.30 21.61
C GLN A 353 -2.56 0.50 22.89
N GLY A 354 -3.40 -0.02 23.78
CA GLY A 354 -3.82 0.65 25.02
C GLY A 354 -4.23 -0.32 26.12
N ILE A 355 -4.59 0.24 27.28
CA ILE A 355 -4.99 -0.50 28.49
C ILE A 355 -5.94 0.39 29.31
N ASP A 356 -6.84 -0.20 30.10
CA ASP A 356 -7.47 0.53 31.21
C ASP A 356 -6.40 0.77 32.29
N THR A 357 -5.68 1.89 32.13
CA THR A 357 -4.53 2.31 32.93
C THR A 357 -4.80 2.29 34.44
N LEU A 358 -6.06 2.37 34.87
CA LEU A 358 -6.49 2.53 36.26
C LEU A 358 -7.49 1.44 36.68
N ALA A 359 -7.38 0.25 36.08
CA ALA A 359 -8.34 -0.86 36.18
C ALA A 359 -8.53 -1.48 37.58
N VAL A 360 -7.56 -1.37 38.49
CA VAL A 360 -7.65 -1.88 39.87
C VAL A 360 -7.16 -0.87 40.90
N LEU A 361 -7.62 -1.01 42.15
CA LEU A 361 -7.17 -0.22 43.30
C LEU A 361 -6.09 -1.00 44.08
N ALA A 362 -5.24 -0.28 44.81
CA ALA A 362 -4.20 -0.90 45.62
C ALA A 362 -4.80 -1.81 46.70
N GLY A 363 -4.43 -3.10 46.68
CA GLY A 363 -4.93 -4.14 47.57
C GLY A 363 -6.15 -4.91 47.06
N GLU A 364 -6.70 -4.58 45.88
CA GLU A 364 -7.91 -5.21 45.33
C GLU A 364 -7.61 -6.02 44.06
N PRO A 365 -8.12 -7.25 43.92
CA PRO A 365 -8.09 -7.98 42.65
C PRO A 365 -9.12 -7.42 41.66
N GLY A 366 -8.94 -7.66 40.36
CA GLY A 366 -9.92 -7.20 39.38
C GLY A 366 -9.63 -7.55 37.94
N GLU A 367 -10.40 -6.93 37.04
CA GLU A 367 -10.31 -7.11 35.58
C GLU A 367 -9.63 -5.89 34.96
N VAL A 368 -8.54 -6.13 34.24
CA VAL A 368 -7.85 -5.15 33.40
C VAL A 368 -8.24 -5.40 31.95
N LEU A 369 -8.74 -4.36 31.28
CA LEU A 369 -8.99 -4.42 29.84
C LEU A 369 -7.75 -3.96 29.07
N VAL A 370 -7.33 -4.75 28.09
CA VAL A 370 -6.19 -4.44 27.21
C VAL A 370 -6.71 -4.34 25.78
N TYR A 371 -6.39 -3.23 25.13
CA TYR A 371 -6.89 -2.85 23.81
C TYR A 371 -5.76 -2.97 22.77
N GLY A 372 -6.05 -3.47 21.57
CA GLY A 372 -5.01 -3.74 20.59
C GLY A 372 -5.49 -4.33 19.28
N ARG A 373 -4.60 -5.12 18.66
CA ARG A 373 -4.80 -5.76 17.36
C ARG A 373 -4.43 -7.25 17.45
N LEU A 374 -5.16 -8.11 16.73
CA LEU A 374 -4.96 -9.58 16.67
C LEU A 374 -4.93 -10.28 18.06
N LEU A 375 -5.69 -9.75 19.03
CA LEU A 375 -5.74 -10.29 20.40
C LEU A 375 -6.52 -11.61 20.54
N ASP A 376 -6.95 -12.19 19.43
CA ASP A 376 -7.60 -13.50 19.28
C ASP A 376 -6.67 -14.59 18.71
N GLU A 377 -5.40 -14.27 18.43
CA GLU A 377 -4.42 -15.25 17.95
C GLU A 377 -4.11 -16.36 18.96
N ALA A 378 -3.98 -17.58 18.44
CA ALA A 378 -3.53 -18.74 19.20
C ALA A 378 -2.16 -18.51 19.86
N GLY A 379 -1.97 -19.06 21.05
CA GLY A 379 -0.72 -18.94 21.81
C GLY A 379 -0.51 -17.59 22.50
N LEU A 380 -1.50 -16.68 22.53
CA LEU A 380 -1.39 -15.39 23.23
C LEU A 380 -1.10 -15.55 24.73
N GLN A 381 -1.76 -16.50 25.40
CA GLN A 381 -1.61 -16.70 26.85
C GLN A 381 -0.17 -17.05 27.25
N GLN A 382 0.53 -17.82 26.41
CA GLN A 382 1.92 -18.24 26.59
C GLN A 382 2.94 -17.13 26.26
N ARG A 383 2.51 -16.05 25.60
CA ARG A 383 3.36 -14.93 25.19
C ARG A 383 3.13 -13.64 25.98
N LEU A 384 2.06 -13.56 26.78
CA LEU A 384 1.83 -12.40 27.64
C LEU A 384 2.92 -12.32 28.71
N VAL A 385 3.76 -11.29 28.63
CA VAL A 385 4.76 -10.98 29.65
C VAL A 385 4.28 -9.78 30.46
N ALA A 386 4.17 -9.98 31.77
CA ALA A 386 3.89 -8.93 32.74
C ALA A 386 5.10 -8.74 33.68
N SER A 387 5.40 -7.50 34.05
CA SER A 387 6.42 -7.18 35.05
C SER A 387 5.78 -6.71 36.35
N GLY A 388 6.25 -7.26 37.47
CA GLY A 388 5.77 -6.96 38.82
C GLY A 388 4.52 -7.72 39.28
N PHE A 389 3.83 -8.45 38.40
CA PHE A 389 2.70 -9.31 38.77
C PHE A 389 2.54 -10.52 37.84
N THR A 390 1.84 -11.55 38.30
CA THR A 390 1.43 -12.71 37.49
C THR A 390 0.00 -12.49 36.97
N PRO A 391 -0.25 -12.52 35.65
CA PRO A 391 -1.60 -12.50 35.10
C PRO A 391 -2.41 -13.72 35.54
N GLY A 392 -3.69 -13.50 35.85
CA GLY A 392 -4.66 -14.56 36.13
C GLY A 392 -5.33 -15.08 34.86
N ALA A 393 -6.62 -15.38 34.94
CA ALA A 393 -7.40 -15.82 33.78
C ALA A 393 -7.42 -14.76 32.66
N LEU A 394 -7.26 -15.23 31.42
CA LEU A 394 -7.19 -14.42 30.20
C LEU A 394 -8.39 -14.73 29.31
N THR A 395 -9.27 -13.75 29.14
CA THR A 395 -10.50 -13.87 28.35
C THR A 395 -10.41 -12.98 27.11
N VAL A 396 -10.21 -13.60 25.94
CA VAL A 396 -10.36 -12.90 24.66
C VAL A 396 -11.82 -12.47 24.50
N ARG A 397 -12.08 -11.17 24.36
CA ARG A 397 -13.42 -10.63 24.08
C ARG A 397 -13.60 -10.35 22.58
N SER A 398 -12.52 -10.00 21.88
CA SER A 398 -12.42 -9.94 20.41
C SER A 398 -10.96 -9.85 19.97
N SER A 399 -10.71 -9.80 18.65
CA SER A 399 -9.41 -9.45 18.06
C SER A 399 -8.85 -8.08 18.47
N LYS A 400 -9.66 -7.23 19.12
CA LYS A 400 -9.27 -5.90 19.61
C LYS A 400 -9.24 -5.75 21.13
N LEU A 401 -9.86 -6.68 21.85
CA LEU A 401 -10.10 -6.55 23.30
C LEU A 401 -9.79 -7.85 24.04
N LEU A 402 -8.82 -7.76 24.94
CA LEU A 402 -8.45 -8.80 25.88
C LEU A 402 -8.85 -8.37 27.30
N SER A 403 -9.40 -9.30 28.08
CA SER A 403 -9.61 -9.18 29.52
C SER A 403 -8.54 -9.98 30.26
N VAL A 404 -7.89 -9.33 31.22
CA VAL A 404 -6.84 -9.90 32.07
C VAL A 404 -7.29 -9.79 33.52
N GLN A 405 -7.54 -10.93 34.18
CA GLN A 405 -7.74 -10.92 35.63
C GLN A 405 -6.38 -10.68 36.32
N VAL A 406 -6.36 -9.87 37.38
CA VAL A 406 -5.17 -9.63 38.21
C VAL A 406 -5.51 -9.85 39.68
N GLY A 407 -4.54 -10.35 40.45
CA GLY A 407 -4.64 -10.44 41.90
C GLY A 407 -4.58 -9.07 42.57
N ALA A 408 -4.64 -9.04 43.90
CA ALA A 408 -4.46 -7.81 44.67
C ALA A 408 -3.05 -7.23 44.44
N LEU A 409 -2.96 -6.11 43.73
CA LEU A 409 -1.70 -5.44 43.42
C LEU A 409 -1.39 -4.34 44.45
N ALA A 410 -0.12 -4.16 44.78
CA ALA A 410 0.32 -2.99 45.54
C ALA A 410 0.24 -1.71 44.69
N ALA A 411 0.26 -0.54 45.32
CA ALA A 411 0.40 0.72 44.59
C ALA A 411 1.74 0.76 43.82
N GLY A 412 1.70 1.05 42.53
CA GLY A 412 2.89 1.01 41.66
C GLY A 412 2.57 1.02 40.16
N ASN A 413 3.63 1.02 39.36
CA ASN A 413 3.58 0.94 37.90
C ASN A 413 3.96 -0.48 37.45
N TYR A 414 3.10 -1.11 36.66
CA TYR A 414 3.28 -2.46 36.11
C TYR A 414 3.27 -2.40 34.58
N THR A 415 4.03 -3.24 33.90
CA THR A 415 4.07 -3.28 32.44
C THR A 415 3.52 -4.59 31.89
N LEU A 416 2.76 -4.51 30.79
CA LEU A 416 2.35 -5.66 29.99
C LEU A 416 2.89 -5.51 28.56
N THR A 417 3.40 -6.59 27.99
CA THR A 417 3.86 -6.68 26.59
C THR A 417 3.56 -8.07 26.02
N LEU A 418 3.50 -8.17 24.69
CA LEU A 418 3.14 -9.38 23.95
C LEU A 418 4.16 -9.62 22.83
N PRO A 419 5.38 -10.09 23.15
CA PRO A 419 6.38 -10.44 22.14
C PRO A 419 5.87 -11.49 21.14
N THR A 420 6.54 -11.55 19.98
CA THR A 420 6.35 -12.67 19.04
C THR A 420 6.91 -13.97 19.61
N ALA A 421 6.50 -15.11 19.07
CA ALA A 421 7.14 -16.40 19.31
C ALA A 421 8.61 -16.43 18.85
N SER A 422 9.01 -15.49 17.98
CA SER A 422 10.40 -15.27 17.57
C SER A 422 11.20 -14.36 18.52
N GLY A 423 10.61 -13.90 19.63
CA GLY A 423 11.26 -13.05 20.63
C GLY A 423 11.41 -11.58 20.25
N LEU A 424 10.79 -11.13 19.14
CA LEU A 424 10.78 -9.71 18.78
C LEU A 424 9.80 -8.94 19.71
N PRO A 425 10.21 -7.78 20.24
CA PRO A 425 9.37 -6.98 21.12
C PRO A 425 8.26 -6.24 20.37
N THR A 426 7.15 -6.02 21.06
CA THR A 426 6.01 -5.23 20.59
C THR A 426 5.77 -4.04 21.54
N ARG A 427 4.81 -3.16 21.21
CA ARG A 427 4.39 -2.05 22.07
C ARG A 427 4.10 -2.55 23.49
N THR A 428 4.63 -1.83 24.48
CA THR A 428 4.44 -2.09 25.91
C THR A 428 3.40 -1.10 26.46
N VAL A 429 2.47 -1.58 27.28
CA VAL A 429 1.47 -0.76 27.96
C VAL A 429 1.70 -0.76 29.48
N GLN A 430 1.26 0.29 30.17
CA GLN A 430 1.46 0.48 31.61
C GLN A 430 0.13 0.45 32.35
N LEU A 431 0.00 -0.48 33.30
CA LEU A 431 -1.04 -0.47 34.32
C LEU A 431 -0.52 0.33 35.53
N GLN A 432 -1.28 1.33 35.97
CA GLN A 432 -0.99 2.09 37.18
C GLN A 432 -1.99 1.74 38.27
N VAL A 433 -1.48 1.25 39.39
CA VAL A 433 -2.27 0.96 40.58
C VAL A 433 -1.98 2.05 41.57
N LEU A 434 -2.99 2.86 41.89
CA LEU A 434 -2.82 4.02 42.77
C LEU A 434 -3.32 3.68 44.19
N PRO A 435 -2.69 4.26 45.24
CA PRO A 435 -3.26 4.20 46.57
C PRO A 435 -4.56 5.01 46.58
N ALA A 436 -5.57 4.51 47.28
CA ALA A 436 -6.80 5.26 47.49
C ALA A 436 -6.56 6.43 48.46
N VAL A 437 -7.16 7.60 48.19
CA VAL A 437 -6.84 8.86 48.87
C VAL A 437 -8.10 9.45 49.49
N ASP A 438 -8.12 9.54 50.82
CA ASP A 438 -9.12 10.33 51.54
C ASP A 438 -8.74 11.82 51.48
N ARG A 439 -9.68 12.67 51.07
CA ARG A 439 -9.48 14.13 50.94
C ARG A 439 -10.28 14.88 51.99
N GLY A 440 -9.77 16.03 52.43
CA GLY A 440 -10.50 16.91 53.34
C GLY A 440 -11.67 17.60 52.64
N PRO A 441 -12.72 18.00 53.37
CA PRO A 441 -13.75 18.89 52.83
C PRO A 441 -13.09 20.22 52.42
N GLN A 442 -13.09 20.54 51.12
CA GLN A 442 -12.49 21.78 50.62
C GLN A 442 -13.31 22.43 49.50
N VAL A 443 -12.96 23.69 49.23
CA VAL A 443 -13.70 24.61 48.37
C VAL A 443 -12.70 25.41 47.56
N VAL A 444 -12.92 25.53 46.25
CA VAL A 444 -12.04 26.31 45.35
C VAL A 444 -12.90 27.21 44.48
N ALA A 445 -12.75 28.52 44.61
CA ALA A 445 -13.52 29.48 43.82
C ALA A 445 -13.20 29.37 42.31
N THR A 446 -14.20 29.60 41.47
CA THR A 446 -14.08 29.65 40.01
C THR A 446 -15.09 30.64 39.42
N THR A 447 -15.04 30.86 38.11
CA THR A 447 -15.96 31.74 37.37
C THR A 447 -16.31 31.16 36.00
N GLY A 448 -17.50 31.47 35.48
CA GLY A 448 -17.99 31.01 34.18
C GLY A 448 -18.61 29.61 34.19
N LEU A 449 -19.40 29.28 33.18
CA LEU A 449 -20.11 27.99 33.08
C LEU A 449 -19.13 26.81 32.91
N LYS A 450 -19.58 25.59 33.25
CA LYS A 450 -18.72 24.39 33.35
C LYS A 450 -19.33 23.19 32.63
N ALA A 451 -18.51 22.52 31.82
CA ALA A 451 -18.84 21.34 31.04
C ALA A 451 -17.71 20.30 31.08
N ALA A 452 -18.01 19.08 30.64
CA ALA A 452 -17.08 17.96 30.49
C ALA A 452 -16.03 17.84 31.64
N PRO A 453 -16.46 17.61 32.90
CA PRO A 453 -15.52 17.43 34.00
C PRO A 453 -14.87 16.03 33.95
N LEU A 454 -13.55 15.99 34.11
CA LEU A 454 -12.72 14.82 33.92
C LEU A 454 -11.73 14.70 35.08
N TRP A 455 -11.84 13.65 35.88
CA TRP A 455 -10.89 13.37 36.94
C TRP A 455 -9.73 12.51 36.42
N ASP A 456 -8.50 12.96 36.69
CA ASP A 456 -7.29 12.16 36.58
C ASP A 456 -6.71 11.89 37.98
N PRO A 457 -6.71 10.64 38.47
CA PRO A 457 -6.09 10.30 39.74
C PRO A 457 -4.56 10.28 39.67
N ILE A 458 -3.92 10.22 38.49
CA ILE A 458 -2.46 10.20 38.38
C ILE A 458 -1.89 11.56 38.78
N THR A 459 -2.36 12.64 38.16
CA THR A 459 -2.00 14.03 38.51
C THR A 459 -2.87 14.62 39.62
N GLN A 460 -3.75 13.82 40.24
CA GLN A 460 -4.73 14.23 41.26
C GLN A 460 -5.53 15.49 40.86
N SER A 461 -5.90 15.57 39.58
CA SER A 461 -6.42 16.79 38.96
C SER A 461 -7.80 16.60 38.35
N LEU A 462 -8.69 17.57 38.59
CA LEU A 462 -9.93 17.72 37.85
C LEU A 462 -9.72 18.70 36.69
N PHE A 463 -9.96 18.25 35.47
CA PHE A 463 -10.02 19.09 34.27
C PHE A 463 -11.48 19.41 33.93
N VAL A 464 -11.75 20.62 33.44
CA VAL A 464 -13.09 21.05 33.02
C VAL A 464 -13.03 21.97 31.81
N HIS A 465 -14.03 21.88 30.93
CA HIS A 465 -14.27 22.91 29.91
C HIS A 465 -15.01 24.09 30.57
N ASN A 466 -14.43 25.28 30.52
CA ASN A 466 -15.08 26.53 30.88
C ASN A 466 -15.62 27.22 29.63
N THR A 467 -16.88 26.94 29.29
CA THR A 467 -17.52 27.37 28.03
C THR A 467 -17.58 28.89 27.92
N SER A 468 -17.95 29.60 29.00
CA SER A 468 -18.01 31.08 29.06
C SER A 468 -16.64 31.76 28.83
N GLN A 469 -15.53 31.03 28.84
CA GLN A 469 -14.18 31.57 28.67
C GLN A 469 -13.38 30.86 27.56
N SER A 470 -13.99 29.91 26.82
CA SER A 470 -13.29 29.02 25.88
C SER A 470 -11.97 28.48 26.44
N SER A 471 -11.97 27.99 27.68
CA SER A 471 -10.74 27.58 28.37
C SER A 471 -10.80 26.20 29.00
N VAL A 472 -9.64 25.53 29.05
CA VAL A 472 -9.43 24.32 29.83
C VAL A 472 -8.93 24.76 31.20
N MET A 473 -9.67 24.45 32.26
CA MET A 473 -9.20 24.66 33.64
C MET A 473 -8.76 23.35 34.26
N ARG A 474 -7.73 23.42 35.11
CA ARG A 474 -7.16 22.31 35.88
C ARG A 474 -7.16 22.67 37.36
N PHE A 475 -7.82 21.85 38.18
CA PHE A 475 -7.83 21.95 39.64
C PHE A 475 -7.04 20.77 40.18
N GLN A 476 -5.75 20.97 40.49
CA GLN A 476 -4.92 19.95 41.12
C GLN A 476 -5.17 19.95 42.63
N LEU A 477 -5.57 18.81 43.19
CA LEU A 477 -5.85 18.64 44.61
C LEU A 477 -4.65 18.02 45.33
N PHE A 478 -4.36 18.50 46.53
CA PHE A 478 -3.25 18.02 47.37
C PHE A 478 -3.55 18.25 48.87
N GLY A 479 -2.55 18.03 49.71
CA GLY A 479 -2.66 18.17 51.16
C GLY A 479 -3.17 16.90 51.85
N SER A 480 -3.73 17.05 53.04
CA SER A 480 -4.27 15.96 53.86
C SER A 480 -5.74 16.16 54.18
N VAL A 481 -6.39 15.19 54.83
CA VAL A 481 -7.78 15.34 55.32
C VAL A 481 -7.93 16.53 56.29
N ALA A 482 -6.90 16.80 57.10
CA ALA A 482 -6.91 17.89 58.08
C ALA A 482 -6.47 19.25 57.51
N GLN A 483 -5.69 19.25 56.42
CA GLN A 483 -5.19 20.44 55.73
C GLN A 483 -5.26 20.19 54.20
N PRO A 484 -6.45 20.25 53.60
CA PRO A 484 -6.62 20.07 52.16
C PRO A 484 -6.19 21.34 51.40
N GLY A 485 -5.69 21.17 50.18
CA GLY A 485 -5.31 22.27 49.30
C GLY A 485 -5.61 21.99 47.84
N ALA A 486 -5.60 23.06 47.04
CA ALA A 486 -5.74 22.99 45.60
C ALA A 486 -4.98 24.12 44.90
N THR A 487 -4.49 23.85 43.69
CA THR A 487 -3.99 24.87 42.75
C THR A 487 -4.83 24.85 41.49
N VAL A 488 -5.16 26.05 40.99
CA VAL A 488 -5.93 26.24 39.77
C VAL A 488 -5.03 26.81 38.69
N SER A 489 -4.98 26.15 37.52
CA SER A 489 -4.47 26.75 36.30
C SER A 489 -5.56 26.75 35.22
N SER A 490 -5.44 27.64 34.24
CA SER A 490 -6.37 27.75 33.12
C SER A 490 -5.61 28.11 31.86
N ARG A 491 -6.05 27.55 30.72
CA ARG A 491 -5.55 27.88 29.39
C ARG A 491 -6.73 28.19 28.46
N VAL A 492 -6.78 29.43 27.98
CA VAL A 492 -7.70 29.84 26.90
C VAL A 492 -7.27 29.19 25.59
N ILE A 493 -8.23 28.65 24.85
CA ILE A 493 -8.08 28.03 23.54
C ILE A 493 -9.21 28.56 22.66
N ALA A 494 -8.87 29.35 21.63
CA ALA A 494 -9.86 30.01 20.80
C ALA A 494 -10.82 29.00 20.14
N GLY A 495 -12.12 29.14 20.39
CA GLY A 495 -13.14 28.25 19.84
C GLY A 495 -13.08 26.81 20.39
N LEU A 496 -12.60 26.60 21.61
CA LEU A 496 -12.69 25.32 22.32
C LEU A 496 -14.15 24.82 22.39
N MET A 497 -14.42 23.61 21.91
CA MET A 497 -15.76 22.98 21.94
C MET A 497 -15.87 21.86 22.99
N GLY A 498 -14.75 21.33 23.48
CA GLY A 498 -14.77 20.25 24.46
C GLY A 498 -13.41 19.66 24.78
N ILE A 499 -13.38 18.84 25.84
CA ILE A 499 -12.20 18.11 26.32
C ILE A 499 -12.50 16.65 26.64
N ALA A 500 -11.45 15.82 26.56
CA ALA A 500 -11.37 14.45 27.05
C ALA A 500 -9.99 14.20 27.71
N LEU A 501 -9.80 13.03 28.32
CA LEU A 501 -8.47 12.51 28.68
C LEU A 501 -8.09 11.39 27.70
N SER A 502 -6.82 11.30 27.34
CA SER A 502 -6.31 10.13 26.60
C SER A 502 -6.38 8.86 27.46
N PRO A 503 -6.51 7.64 26.89
CA PRO A 503 -6.65 6.41 27.68
C PRO A 503 -5.45 6.11 28.60
N ASP A 504 -4.26 6.54 28.20
CA ASP A 504 -3.02 6.49 28.98
C ASP A 504 -2.91 7.60 30.04
N ARG A 505 -3.89 8.51 30.10
CA ARG A 505 -3.99 9.68 30.98
C ARG A 505 -2.81 10.67 30.91
N ARG A 506 -1.98 10.60 29.86
CA ARG A 506 -0.81 11.50 29.67
C ARG A 506 -1.17 12.86 29.05
N SER A 507 -2.37 12.98 28.49
CA SER A 507 -2.83 14.23 27.86
C SER A 507 -4.32 14.50 28.12
N VAL A 508 -4.65 15.79 28.26
CA VAL A 508 -6.00 16.30 28.01
C VAL A 508 -6.12 16.52 26.51
N ILE A 509 -7.05 15.83 25.87
CA ILE A 509 -7.40 16.05 24.47
C ILE A 509 -8.39 17.21 24.44
N ALA A 510 -8.13 18.24 23.64
CA ALA A 510 -9.02 19.37 23.41
C ALA A 510 -9.32 19.51 21.91
N ILE A 511 -10.52 19.96 21.56
CA ILE A 511 -10.92 20.21 20.17
C ILE A 511 -11.38 21.67 19.98
N THR A 512 -11.01 22.28 18.86
CA THR A 512 -11.53 23.58 18.43
C THR A 512 -12.67 23.43 17.42
N ALA A 513 -13.45 24.49 17.24
CA ALA A 513 -14.48 24.59 16.20
C ALA A 513 -13.94 24.39 14.77
N THR A 514 -12.67 24.73 14.53
CA THR A 514 -11.97 24.52 13.24
C THR A 514 -11.65 23.06 12.96
N GLY A 515 -11.69 22.18 13.97
CA GLY A 515 -11.24 20.79 13.86
C GLY A 515 -9.78 20.56 14.28
N THR A 516 -9.16 21.51 14.97
CA THR A 516 -7.80 21.38 15.50
C THR A 516 -7.83 20.53 16.77
N LEU A 517 -7.31 19.30 16.69
CA LEU A 517 -7.09 18.42 17.82
C LEU A 517 -5.79 18.82 18.53
N LEU A 518 -5.90 19.19 19.80
CA LEU A 518 -4.78 19.57 20.66
C LEU A 518 -4.57 18.51 21.74
N ARG A 519 -3.33 18.06 21.94
CA ARG A 519 -2.94 17.29 23.12
C ARG A 519 -2.25 18.22 24.11
N LEU A 520 -2.84 18.37 25.29
CA LEU A 520 -2.35 19.22 26.37
C LEU A 520 -1.76 18.36 27.47
N SER A 521 -0.61 18.75 28.01
CA SER A 521 -0.01 18.13 29.20
C SER A 521 -0.96 18.17 30.40
N THR A 522 -1.14 17.03 31.09
CA THR A 522 -1.96 16.93 32.31
C THR A 522 -1.30 17.62 33.53
N GLN A 523 -0.06 18.09 33.43
CA GLN A 523 0.63 18.80 34.52
C GLN A 523 0.47 20.32 34.45
N ASP A 524 0.55 20.91 33.25
CA ASP A 524 0.66 22.36 33.06
C ASP A 524 -0.19 22.92 31.89
N LEU A 525 -0.96 22.07 31.20
CA LEU A 525 -1.76 22.40 30.01
C LEU A 525 -0.96 22.90 28.80
N THR A 526 0.36 22.71 28.75
CA THR A 526 1.18 23.02 27.55
C THR A 526 0.83 22.11 26.37
N THR A 527 0.98 22.57 25.13
CA THR A 527 0.68 21.74 23.95
C THR A 527 1.83 20.76 23.71
N GLN A 528 1.50 19.46 23.72
CA GLN A 528 2.39 18.36 23.33
C GLN A 528 2.34 18.13 21.81
N THR A 529 1.14 18.04 21.23
CA THR A 529 0.92 17.94 19.78
C THR A 529 -0.32 18.72 19.33
N SER A 530 -0.39 19.01 18.04
CA SER A 530 -1.53 19.63 17.36
C SER A 530 -1.73 18.95 16.01
N ALA A 531 -2.96 18.60 15.66
CA ALA A 531 -3.32 17.96 14.39
C ALA A 531 -4.62 18.56 13.83
N GLU A 532 -4.65 18.84 12.53
CA GLU A 532 -5.85 19.34 11.84
C GLU A 532 -6.67 18.16 11.31
N LEU A 533 -7.90 17.98 11.82
CA LEU A 533 -8.80 16.91 11.36
C LEU A 533 -9.48 17.24 10.01
N GLY A 534 -9.29 18.45 9.48
CA GLY A 534 -9.83 18.88 8.18
C GLY A 534 -11.36 18.97 8.11
N ARG A 535 -12.03 19.00 9.27
CA ARG A 535 -13.49 19.01 9.43
C ARG A 535 -13.86 19.96 10.57
N THR A 536 -14.79 20.88 10.32
CA THR A 536 -15.33 21.74 11.38
C THR A 536 -16.15 20.92 12.37
N VAL A 537 -15.99 21.25 13.65
CA VAL A 537 -16.67 20.66 14.79
C VAL A 537 -17.67 21.69 15.29
N SER A 538 -18.94 21.31 15.42
CA SER A 538 -19.97 22.22 15.91
C SER A 538 -20.32 21.86 17.35
N GLU A 539 -20.26 22.84 18.24
CA GLU A 539 -21.01 22.76 19.49
C GLU A 539 -22.46 23.20 19.21
N SER A 540 -23.43 22.34 19.53
CA SER A 540 -24.80 22.76 19.73
C SER A 540 -24.83 23.49 21.07
N ALA A 541 -24.99 24.82 21.05
CA ALA A 541 -24.65 25.74 22.15
C ALA A 541 -25.36 25.51 23.51
N TRP A 542 -26.23 24.51 23.58
CA TRP A 542 -26.98 24.12 24.79
C TRP A 542 -26.67 22.71 25.28
N VAL A 543 -26.21 21.82 24.41
CA VAL A 543 -25.84 20.43 24.75
C VAL A 543 -25.03 19.81 23.62
N GLY A 544 -23.79 19.42 23.92
CA GLY A 544 -22.99 18.54 23.08
C GLY A 544 -22.70 17.20 23.75
N LEU A 545 -22.40 16.19 22.94
CA LEU A 545 -21.50 15.10 23.31
C LEU A 545 -20.29 15.71 24.07
N PRO A 546 -19.98 15.31 25.32
CA PRO A 546 -18.60 15.41 25.78
C PRO A 546 -17.74 14.60 24.82
N LEU A 547 -16.47 14.98 24.62
CA LEU A 547 -15.57 14.23 23.76
C LEU A 547 -15.45 12.78 24.27
N VAL A 548 -16.06 11.84 23.53
CA VAL A 548 -16.12 10.43 23.94
C VAL A 548 -14.84 9.75 23.47
N VAL A 549 -13.92 9.58 24.40
CA VAL A 549 -12.71 8.76 24.22
C VAL A 549 -12.98 7.35 24.74
N THR A 550 -12.86 6.37 23.85
CA THR A 550 -12.96 4.95 24.19
C THR A 550 -11.58 4.34 24.41
N GLY A 551 -11.53 3.21 25.11
CA GLY A 551 -10.27 2.57 25.51
C GLY A 551 -9.43 2.06 24.32
N ASP A 552 -10.09 1.74 23.21
CA ASP A 552 -9.46 1.41 21.91
C ASP A 552 -8.93 2.64 21.15
N GLN A 553 -8.61 3.73 21.87
CA GLN A 553 -8.04 4.98 21.32
C GLN A 553 -8.88 5.54 20.17
N ARG A 554 -10.20 5.60 20.35
CA ARG A 554 -11.11 6.27 19.40
C ARG A 554 -11.77 7.46 20.06
N LEU A 555 -11.86 8.55 19.31
CA LEU A 555 -12.50 9.79 19.71
C LEU A 555 -13.76 9.98 18.86
N LEU A 556 -14.91 10.10 19.52
CA LEU A 556 -16.21 10.41 18.93
C LEU A 556 -16.61 11.83 19.31
N MET A 557 -16.99 12.64 18.32
CA MET A 557 -17.41 14.04 18.47
C MET A 557 -18.47 14.43 17.43
N SER A 558 -19.15 15.57 17.63
CA SER A 558 -20.11 16.10 16.66
C SER A 558 -19.44 16.71 15.42
N GLN A 559 -20.05 16.56 14.24
CA GLN A 559 -19.59 17.17 12.99
C GLN A 559 -20.73 17.88 12.25
N GLY A 560 -20.60 19.18 12.00
CA GLY A 560 -21.65 19.99 11.38
C GLY A 560 -22.77 20.40 12.34
N GLY A 561 -23.69 21.25 11.87
CA GLY A 561 -24.68 21.94 12.71
C GLY A 561 -25.93 21.10 13.04
N GLN A 562 -27.12 21.65 12.74
CA GLN A 562 -28.42 21.10 13.16
C GLN A 562 -28.70 19.64 12.73
N TRP A 563 -28.06 19.16 11.67
CA TRP A 563 -28.01 17.74 11.30
C TRP A 563 -26.56 17.27 11.35
N ALA A 564 -26.08 16.98 12.55
CA ALA A 564 -24.70 16.58 12.79
C ALA A 564 -24.45 15.11 12.42
N GLY A 565 -23.24 14.80 11.94
CA GLY A 565 -22.69 13.45 11.96
C GLY A 565 -21.87 13.20 13.24
N VAL A 566 -21.42 11.96 13.44
CA VAL A 566 -20.31 11.66 14.36
C VAL A 566 -19.01 11.65 13.57
N LEU A 567 -18.08 12.54 13.90
CA LEU A 567 -16.68 12.38 13.48
C LEU A 567 -16.05 11.30 14.36
N TYR A 568 -15.34 10.37 13.72
CA TYR A 568 -14.65 9.26 14.37
C TYR A 568 -13.16 9.40 14.08
N ALA A 569 -12.34 9.62 15.11
CA ALA A 569 -10.90 9.83 14.96
C ALA A 569 -10.07 8.78 15.69
N ASP A 570 -8.96 8.40 15.09
CA ASP A 570 -7.96 7.47 15.61
C ASP A 570 -6.91 8.23 16.42
N LEU A 571 -6.87 8.02 17.74
CA LEU A 571 -5.93 8.68 18.65
C LEU A 571 -4.52 8.04 18.67
N GLU A 572 -4.22 7.06 17.83
CA GLU A 572 -2.85 6.61 17.57
C GLU A 572 -2.24 7.29 16.33
N THR A 573 -3.06 7.69 15.36
CA THR A 573 -2.59 8.31 14.10
C THR A 573 -3.01 9.77 13.90
N ASP A 574 -3.84 10.32 14.79
CA ASP A 574 -4.50 11.64 14.69
C ASP A 574 -5.26 11.84 13.36
N ARG A 575 -5.86 10.76 12.83
CA ARG A 575 -6.62 10.75 11.57
C ARG A 575 -8.11 10.51 11.79
N VAL A 576 -8.93 11.18 10.99
CA VAL A 576 -10.35 10.84 10.82
C VAL A 576 -10.48 9.49 10.09
N LEU A 577 -11.28 8.59 10.66
CA LEU A 577 -11.69 7.32 10.07
C LEU A 577 -13.16 7.39 9.61
N PRO A 578 -13.58 6.60 8.61
CA PRO A 578 -14.99 6.38 8.34
C PRO A 578 -15.67 5.70 9.56
N LEU A 579 -16.94 6.00 9.80
CA LEU A 579 -17.75 5.27 10.77
C LEU A 579 -17.87 3.80 10.33
N PRO A 580 -17.60 2.81 11.21
CA PRO A 580 -17.55 1.39 10.81
C PRO A 580 -18.85 0.81 10.23
N ALA A 581 -20.01 1.41 10.53
CA ALA A 581 -21.30 1.11 9.92
C ALA A 581 -22.25 2.30 10.09
N GLY A 582 -23.10 2.56 9.08
CA GLY A 582 -24.21 3.51 9.15
C GLY A 582 -23.81 5.00 9.05
N ASN A 583 -24.44 5.72 8.12
CA ASN A 583 -24.45 7.19 8.12
C ASN A 583 -25.47 7.69 9.15
N PHE A 584 -25.10 7.65 10.43
CA PHE A 584 -25.93 8.21 11.49
C PHE A 584 -25.89 9.74 11.46
N THR A 585 -27.04 10.37 11.23
CA THR A 585 -27.26 11.81 11.42
C THR A 585 -28.09 12.06 12.68
N PHE A 586 -27.76 13.14 13.40
CA PHE A 586 -28.27 13.44 14.73
C PHE A 586 -28.85 14.85 14.72
N TYR A 587 -30.18 14.97 14.83
CA TYR A 587 -30.84 16.27 14.89
C TYR A 587 -30.49 16.99 16.21
N SER A 588 -29.92 18.18 16.08
CA SER A 588 -29.40 19.05 17.16
C SER A 588 -28.35 18.43 18.10
N GLY A 589 -27.71 17.31 17.72
CA GLY A 589 -26.84 16.50 18.57
C GLY A 589 -25.43 16.27 18.03
N PRO A 590 -24.82 15.09 18.24
CA PRO A 590 -25.25 13.99 19.11
C PRO A 590 -25.04 14.33 20.60
N TRP A 591 -25.71 13.58 21.47
CA TRP A 591 -25.44 13.47 22.91
C TRP A 591 -24.82 12.10 23.19
N GLY A 592 -24.09 11.96 24.29
CA GLY A 592 -23.65 10.63 24.71
C GLY A 592 -22.80 10.62 25.97
N ARG A 593 -22.42 9.41 26.38
CA ARG A 593 -21.57 9.16 27.54
C ARG A 593 -20.78 7.86 27.33
N VAL A 594 -19.55 7.83 27.82
CA VAL A 594 -18.68 6.65 27.85
C VAL A 594 -18.49 6.17 29.29
N SER A 595 -18.30 4.86 29.49
CA SER A 595 -17.92 4.27 30.77
C SER A 595 -16.50 4.72 31.16
N PRO A 596 -16.18 4.87 32.46
CA PRO A 596 -14.85 5.31 32.92
C PRO A 596 -13.65 4.47 32.45
N ASN A 597 -13.85 3.18 32.11
CA ASN A 597 -12.82 2.32 31.50
C ASN A 597 -12.71 2.45 29.95
N GLY A 598 -13.53 3.29 29.32
CA GLY A 598 -13.58 3.48 27.88
C GLY A 598 -14.19 2.33 27.08
N GLN A 599 -14.69 1.27 27.71
CA GLN A 599 -15.18 0.08 27.00
C GLN A 599 -16.50 0.36 26.27
N ARG A 600 -17.44 1.09 26.89
CA ARG A 600 -18.81 1.19 26.40
C ARG A 600 -19.28 2.63 26.30
N ALA A 601 -20.00 2.94 25.22
CA ALA A 601 -20.61 4.25 25.04
C ALA A 601 -22.08 4.14 24.64
N LEU A 602 -22.90 5.08 25.10
CA LEU A 602 -24.27 5.30 24.66
C LEU A 602 -24.35 6.67 23.97
N ILE A 603 -25.10 6.76 22.87
CA ILE A 603 -25.26 7.99 22.06
C ILE A 603 -26.74 8.15 21.68
N VAL A 604 -27.29 9.36 21.80
CA VAL A 604 -28.69 9.68 21.43
C VAL A 604 -28.75 10.95 20.58
N GLN A 605 -29.91 11.19 19.96
CA GLN A 605 -30.28 12.48 19.36
C GLN A 605 -31.56 13.02 20.00
N THR A 606 -31.91 14.29 19.73
CA THR A 606 -32.91 15.03 20.50
C THR A 606 -34.27 14.34 20.61
N ALA A 607 -34.90 14.48 21.77
CA ALA A 607 -36.31 14.13 22.00
C ALA A 607 -37.29 14.92 21.11
N GLY A 608 -36.84 15.96 20.39
CA GLY A 608 -37.65 16.80 19.50
C GLY A 608 -38.03 16.17 18.15
N LEU A 609 -37.72 14.89 17.88
CA LEU A 609 -38.14 14.18 16.67
C LEU A 609 -39.25 13.17 16.96
N SER A 610 -40.15 12.96 15.98
CA SER A 610 -41.21 11.94 16.02
C SER A 610 -41.27 11.19 14.68
N PRO A 611 -41.20 9.83 14.67
CA PRO A 611 -40.91 8.97 15.82
C PRO A 611 -39.51 9.27 16.39
N ALA A 612 -39.35 9.14 17.71
CA ALA A 612 -38.07 9.40 18.36
C ALA A 612 -37.02 8.37 17.91
N PRO A 613 -35.86 8.79 17.36
CA PRO A 613 -34.85 7.86 16.87
C PRO A 613 -34.26 6.95 17.97
N PRO A 614 -33.70 5.78 17.61
CA PRO A 614 -33.18 4.84 18.60
C PRO A 614 -31.91 5.37 19.28
N LEU A 615 -31.79 5.05 20.58
CA LEU A 615 -30.52 5.13 21.30
C LEU A 615 -29.51 4.18 20.64
N LEU A 616 -28.30 4.67 20.39
CA LEU A 616 -27.19 3.89 19.88
C LEU A 616 -26.26 3.48 21.02
N ARG A 617 -25.63 2.31 20.90
CA ARG A 617 -24.59 1.83 21.80
C ARG A 617 -23.35 1.34 21.03
N ARG A 618 -22.21 1.34 21.71
CA ARG A 618 -20.93 0.82 21.24
C ARG A 618 -20.24 0.04 22.36
N ASP A 619 -19.75 -1.16 22.07
CA ASP A 619 -18.76 -1.86 22.90
C ASP A 619 -17.41 -1.83 22.15
N ALA A 620 -16.30 -1.65 22.87
CA ALA A 620 -14.97 -1.66 22.29
C ALA A 620 -14.56 -3.05 21.76
N ALA A 621 -15.28 -4.12 22.13
CA ALA A 621 -15.09 -5.44 21.56
C ALA A 621 -15.31 -5.46 20.03
N ASP A 622 -16.44 -4.92 19.54
CA ASP A 622 -16.72 -4.81 18.10
C ASP A 622 -16.24 -3.47 17.51
N GLY A 623 -16.41 -2.38 18.27
CA GLY A 623 -16.13 -1.01 17.86
C GLY A 623 -17.22 -0.35 17.00
N LEU A 624 -18.39 -0.99 16.88
CA LEU A 624 -19.52 -0.59 16.05
C LEU A 624 -20.51 0.29 16.82
N LEU A 625 -21.23 1.18 16.11
CA LEU A 625 -22.43 1.81 16.62
C LEU A 625 -23.64 0.98 16.22
N THR A 626 -24.39 0.49 17.19
CA THR A 626 -25.57 -0.36 17.01
C THR A 626 -26.80 0.30 17.65
N PRO A 627 -27.97 0.35 16.98
CA PRO A 627 -29.20 0.79 17.62
C PRO A 627 -29.65 -0.22 18.67
N VAL A 628 -30.12 0.25 19.81
CA VAL A 628 -30.77 -0.59 20.81
C VAL A 628 -32.21 -0.84 20.41
N VAL A 629 -32.65 -2.10 20.54
CA VAL A 629 -33.99 -2.57 20.16
C VAL A 629 -34.81 -2.82 21.43
N GLY A 630 -36.06 -2.36 21.44
CA GLY A 630 -36.99 -2.51 22.57
C GLY A 630 -37.24 -1.20 23.32
N ASN A 631 -37.65 -1.30 24.59
CA ASN A 631 -38.11 -0.18 25.41
C ASN A 631 -36.97 0.69 25.99
N ALA A 632 -35.91 0.91 25.22
CA ALA A 632 -34.84 1.82 25.59
C ALA A 632 -35.35 3.28 25.60
N PRO A 633 -34.84 4.15 26.50
CA PRO A 633 -35.12 5.57 26.42
C PRO A 633 -34.52 6.13 25.11
N SER A 634 -35.33 6.77 24.27
CA SER A 634 -34.89 7.38 23.01
C SER A 634 -33.95 8.59 23.21
N PHE A 635 -33.97 9.17 24.42
CA PHE A 635 -33.17 10.33 24.79
C PHE A 635 -32.80 10.33 26.28
N PHE A 636 -31.73 11.04 26.62
CA PHE A 636 -31.39 11.41 28.00
C PHE A 636 -30.67 12.76 28.02
N TYR A 637 -30.94 13.59 29.04
CA TYR A 637 -30.19 14.82 29.33
C TYR A 637 -28.91 14.52 30.13
N ARG A 638 -28.98 13.59 31.09
CA ARG A 638 -27.84 13.15 31.92
C ARG A 638 -27.66 11.65 31.84
N ALA A 639 -26.40 11.25 31.74
CA ALA A 639 -25.97 9.86 31.79
C ALA A 639 -24.74 9.68 32.67
N ALA A 640 -24.75 8.65 33.50
CA ALA A 640 -23.62 8.15 34.28
C ALA A 640 -23.62 6.63 34.30
N SER A 641 -22.49 6.01 34.65
CA SER A 641 -22.33 4.55 34.67
C SER A 641 -21.30 4.10 35.70
N ASP A 642 -21.36 2.82 36.06
CA ASP A 642 -20.27 2.12 36.74
C ASP A 642 -19.00 2.14 35.88
N ARG A 643 -17.84 1.74 36.44
CA ARG A 643 -16.57 1.76 35.70
C ARG A 643 -16.66 1.06 34.34
N ARG A 644 -17.39 -0.05 34.25
CA ARG A 644 -17.44 -0.92 33.07
C ARG A 644 -18.56 -0.57 32.09
N GLY A 645 -19.49 0.32 32.44
CA GLY A 645 -20.71 0.53 31.64
C GLY A 645 -21.56 -0.74 31.57
N THR A 646 -21.57 -1.53 32.64
CA THR A 646 -22.56 -2.60 32.83
C THR A 646 -23.92 -2.04 33.20
N ARG A 647 -23.96 -0.89 33.88
CA ARG A 647 -25.14 -0.24 34.45
C ARG A 647 -25.07 1.26 34.20
N TRP A 648 -26.21 1.86 33.87
CA TRP A 648 -26.30 3.25 33.42
C TRP A 648 -27.45 3.97 34.12
N VAL A 649 -27.15 5.07 34.81
CA VAL A 649 -28.17 6.04 35.22
C VAL A 649 -28.46 6.95 34.04
N LEU A 650 -29.68 6.91 33.51
CA LEU A 650 -30.19 7.80 32.46
C LEU A 650 -31.41 8.55 33.02
N ASP A 651 -31.32 9.87 33.14
CA ASP A 651 -32.36 10.77 33.68
C ASP A 651 -33.12 10.27 34.93
N GLY A 652 -32.38 9.66 35.86
CA GLY A 652 -32.90 9.19 37.14
C GLY A 652 -33.37 7.73 37.17
N ARG A 653 -33.24 6.97 36.08
CA ARG A 653 -33.48 5.51 36.04
C ARG A 653 -32.18 4.75 35.82
N VAL A 654 -32.04 3.58 36.42
CA VAL A 654 -30.90 2.67 36.21
C VAL A 654 -31.28 1.61 35.19
N PHE A 655 -30.44 1.45 34.17
CA PHE A 655 -30.57 0.46 33.12
C PHE A 655 -29.34 -0.44 33.07
N SER A 656 -29.50 -1.69 32.64
CA SER A 656 -28.38 -2.52 32.18
C SER A 656 -27.82 -1.99 30.85
N TYR A 657 -26.66 -2.50 30.40
CA TYR A 657 -26.12 -2.16 29.06
C TYR A 657 -27.03 -2.58 27.87
N ASP A 658 -27.95 -3.52 28.09
CA ASP A 658 -28.98 -3.93 27.13
C ASP A 658 -30.28 -3.10 27.26
N MET A 659 -30.21 -1.97 27.99
CA MET A 659 -31.30 -1.03 28.27
C MET A 659 -32.53 -1.68 28.93
N VAL A 660 -32.33 -2.76 29.69
CA VAL A 660 -33.35 -3.29 30.60
C VAL A 660 -33.40 -2.38 31.82
N GLU A 661 -34.57 -1.81 32.15
CA GLU A 661 -34.71 -0.97 33.35
C GLU A 661 -34.60 -1.83 34.62
N GLU A 662 -33.55 -1.58 35.40
CA GLU A 662 -33.27 -2.27 36.65
C GLU A 662 -33.92 -1.59 37.85
N GLY A 663 -34.38 -0.35 37.72
CA GLY A 663 -35.10 0.40 38.75
C GLY A 663 -34.95 1.90 38.61
N MET A 664 -35.66 2.65 39.43
CA MET A 664 -35.57 4.12 39.46
C MET A 664 -34.76 4.58 40.67
N LEU A 665 -33.88 5.57 40.49
CA LEU A 665 -33.47 6.38 41.63
C LEU A 665 -34.76 6.99 42.20
N ALA A 666 -34.98 6.81 43.51
CA ALA A 666 -36.30 7.02 44.12
C ALA A 666 -36.94 8.34 43.67
N THR A 667 -38.24 8.30 43.34
CA THR A 667 -39.02 9.46 42.88
C THR A 667 -38.78 10.64 43.80
N VAL A 668 -37.99 11.59 43.29
CA VAL A 668 -37.60 12.91 43.80
C VAL A 668 -37.81 13.15 45.32
N PRO A 669 -36.74 13.40 46.10
CA PRO A 669 -36.84 13.53 47.56
C PRO A 669 -37.86 14.58 48.02
N PRO A 670 -38.45 14.42 49.23
CA PRO A 670 -39.73 15.00 49.63
C PRO A 670 -39.83 16.51 49.37
N ASP A 671 -40.92 16.88 48.69
CA ASP A 671 -41.41 18.22 48.36
C ASP A 671 -40.35 19.30 48.05
N GLY A 672 -40.09 19.48 46.75
CA GLY A 672 -39.37 20.64 46.20
C GLY A 672 -37.90 20.41 45.85
N TRP A 673 -37.33 19.23 46.13
CA TRP A 673 -36.06 18.81 45.54
C TRP A 673 -36.22 18.46 44.06
N PHE A 674 -35.12 18.37 43.32
CA PHE A 674 -35.07 17.76 41.99
C PHE A 674 -33.65 17.27 41.66
N GLY A 675 -33.55 16.22 40.85
CA GLY A 675 -32.27 15.67 40.39
C GLY A 675 -31.55 16.58 39.40
N GLN A 676 -30.24 16.77 39.59
CA GLN A 676 -29.41 17.63 38.75
C GLN A 676 -28.25 16.91 38.06
N GLU A 677 -27.56 16.00 38.74
CA GLU A 677 -26.48 15.20 38.16
C GLU A 677 -26.32 13.91 38.96
N ALA A 678 -25.92 12.83 38.31
CA ALA A 678 -25.63 11.57 38.99
C ALA A 678 -24.21 11.10 38.68
N VAL A 679 -23.60 10.39 39.63
CA VAL A 679 -22.45 9.51 39.38
C VAL A 679 -22.66 8.19 40.09
N MET A 680 -22.11 7.11 39.54
CA MET A 680 -22.21 5.76 40.11
C MET A 680 -20.85 5.34 40.67
N SER A 681 -20.84 4.50 41.70
CA SER A 681 -19.60 3.88 42.21
C SER A 681 -18.93 3.01 41.15
N ARG A 682 -17.64 2.77 41.30
CA ARG A 682 -16.78 1.94 40.44
C ARG A 682 -17.41 0.58 40.10
N ASP A 683 -18.06 -0.03 41.09
CA ASP A 683 -18.70 -1.35 41.06
C ASP A 683 -20.22 -1.33 40.72
N GLY A 684 -20.83 -0.15 40.62
CA GLY A 684 -22.26 0.01 40.40
C GLY A 684 -23.16 -0.16 41.63
N SER A 685 -22.62 -0.37 42.84
CA SER A 685 -23.41 -0.60 44.06
C SER A 685 -24.01 0.66 44.70
N ARG A 686 -23.50 1.86 44.37
CA ARG A 686 -24.04 3.15 44.81
C ARG A 686 -24.32 4.05 43.63
N THR A 687 -25.36 4.86 43.76
CA THR A 687 -25.51 6.09 42.97
C THR A 687 -25.55 7.30 43.89
N TYR A 688 -24.76 8.31 43.56
CA TYR A 688 -24.69 9.60 44.22
C TYR A 688 -25.44 10.61 43.34
N LEU A 689 -26.67 10.95 43.74
CA LEU A 689 -27.54 11.87 43.03
C LEU A 689 -27.41 13.27 43.65
N TYR A 690 -26.71 14.18 42.96
CA TYR A 690 -26.75 15.60 43.32
C TYR A 690 -28.12 16.19 42.96
N THR A 691 -28.72 16.84 43.94
CA THR A 691 -30.06 17.42 43.91
C THR A 691 -30.02 18.87 44.39
N ARG A 692 -31.01 19.65 43.97
CA ARG A 692 -31.23 21.02 44.45
C ARG A 692 -32.69 21.18 44.87
N ASN A 693 -32.96 21.99 45.89
CA ASN A 693 -34.30 22.43 46.24
C ASN A 693 -34.47 23.89 45.80
N ALA A 694 -35.45 24.13 44.93
CA ALA A 694 -35.67 25.46 44.34
C ALA A 694 -36.27 26.47 45.33
N VAL A 695 -37.00 26.00 46.34
CA VAL A 695 -37.70 26.85 47.33
C VAL A 695 -36.76 27.23 48.48
N LEU A 696 -35.86 26.32 48.86
CA LEU A 696 -34.96 26.48 50.00
C LEU A 696 -33.60 27.10 49.67
N SER A 697 -33.25 27.22 48.37
CA SER A 697 -31.88 27.51 47.89
C SER A 697 -30.84 26.65 48.60
N GLN A 698 -31.03 25.33 48.47
CA GLN A 698 -30.16 24.31 49.07
C GLN A 698 -29.82 23.24 48.03
N SER A 699 -28.63 22.65 48.17
CA SER A 699 -28.21 21.49 47.40
C SER A 699 -27.82 20.33 48.32
N ARG A 700 -27.99 19.09 47.85
CA ARG A 700 -27.79 17.86 48.62
C ARG A 700 -27.44 16.71 47.70
N ILE A 701 -26.53 15.84 48.13
CA ILE A 701 -26.22 14.60 47.42
C ILE A 701 -26.92 13.45 48.16
N PHE A 702 -27.86 12.79 47.50
CA PHE A 702 -28.50 11.58 48.01
C PHE A 702 -27.66 10.36 47.60
N VAL A 703 -27.40 9.47 48.56
CA VAL A 703 -26.69 8.20 48.31
C VAL A 703 -27.74 7.10 48.27
N LEU A 704 -27.86 6.43 47.12
CA LEU A 704 -28.80 5.33 46.91
C LEU A 704 -28.04 4.02 46.80
N ASP A 705 -28.56 2.95 47.41
CA ASP A 705 -28.05 1.60 47.17
C ASP A 705 -28.61 1.10 45.84
N THR A 706 -27.76 1.01 44.82
CA THR A 706 -28.12 0.43 43.53
C THR A 706 -27.76 -1.04 43.41
N SER A 707 -27.07 -1.65 44.39
CA SER A 707 -26.41 -2.97 44.29
C SER A 707 -27.26 -4.11 43.71
N THR A 708 -28.55 -4.18 44.07
CA THR A 708 -29.46 -5.23 43.62
C THR A 708 -30.54 -4.64 42.70
N PRO A 709 -30.69 -5.10 41.43
CA PRO A 709 -31.80 -4.71 40.57
C PRO A 709 -33.17 -4.89 41.24
N ARG A 710 -34.03 -3.89 41.07
CA ARG A 710 -35.38 -3.80 41.66
C ARG A 710 -36.49 -4.09 40.64
N GLY A 711 -36.17 -3.98 39.34
CA GLY A 711 -37.11 -4.04 38.23
C GLY A 711 -37.70 -2.68 37.89
N ALA A 712 -38.25 -2.55 36.67
CA ALA A 712 -38.82 -1.31 36.17
C ALA A 712 -39.87 -0.69 37.12
N GLY A 713 -39.80 0.62 37.32
CA GLY A 713 -40.71 1.37 38.20
C GLY A 713 -40.48 1.21 39.71
N TYR A 714 -39.54 0.37 40.16
CA TYR A 714 -39.24 0.22 41.59
C TYR A 714 -38.10 1.13 42.06
N ALA A 715 -38.30 1.79 43.20
CA ALA A 715 -37.30 2.69 43.79
C ALA A 715 -36.11 1.92 44.43
N TYR A 716 -34.91 2.44 44.19
CA TYR A 716 -33.71 2.13 45.00
C TYR A 716 -33.77 2.85 46.36
N PRO A 717 -33.41 2.20 47.48
CA PRO A 717 -33.47 2.82 48.79
C PRO A 717 -32.35 3.85 49.00
N VAL A 718 -32.67 4.93 49.70
CA VAL A 718 -31.70 5.95 50.13
C VAL A 718 -30.96 5.46 51.37
N LEU A 719 -29.63 5.34 51.28
CA LEU A 719 -28.75 4.98 52.39
C LEU A 719 -28.42 6.18 53.29
N GLY A 720 -28.36 7.37 52.70
CA GLY A 720 -28.00 8.59 53.42
C GLY A 720 -27.91 9.81 52.52
N THR A 721 -27.48 10.92 53.11
CA THR A 721 -27.37 12.22 52.45
C THR A 721 -26.03 12.85 52.81
N LEU A 722 -25.30 13.36 51.82
CA LEU A 722 -24.19 14.27 52.03
C LEU A 722 -24.72 15.68 51.79
N GLU A 723 -24.56 16.57 52.78
CA GLU A 723 -24.83 17.99 52.62
C GLU A 723 -23.56 18.63 51.99
N PRO A 724 -23.53 18.99 50.69
CA PRO A 724 -22.53 19.93 50.22
C PRO A 724 -22.81 21.25 50.95
N TRP A 725 -21.87 21.68 51.79
CA TRP A 725 -22.04 22.83 52.68
C TRP A 725 -22.23 24.18 51.94
N LEU A 726 -22.03 24.17 50.62
CA LEU A 726 -22.07 25.29 49.68
C LEU A 726 -22.67 24.84 48.32
N GLU A 727 -23.31 25.77 47.62
CA GLU A 727 -23.82 25.57 46.26
C GLU A 727 -22.68 25.77 45.23
N PRO A 728 -22.29 24.77 44.40
CA PRO A 728 -21.24 24.93 43.39
C PRO A 728 -21.59 25.94 42.28
N SER A 729 -22.88 26.04 41.97
CA SER A 729 -23.50 26.98 41.04
C SER A 729 -24.33 28.03 41.79
N CYS A 730 -24.79 29.06 41.08
CA CYS A 730 -25.65 30.09 41.64
C CYS A 730 -27.01 29.60 42.21
N SER A 731 -27.46 30.33 43.23
CA SER A 731 -28.68 30.13 44.04
C SER A 731 -30.00 30.31 43.29
N ASP A 732 -29.97 30.88 42.09
CA ASP A 732 -31.14 31.41 41.41
C ASP A 732 -31.59 30.44 40.29
N GLN A 733 -32.84 30.57 39.82
CA GLN A 733 -33.32 29.81 38.64
C GLN A 733 -33.11 30.54 37.32
N VAL A 734 -32.80 31.84 37.37
CA VAL A 734 -32.50 32.66 36.19
C VAL A 734 -31.23 32.11 35.53
N GLN A 735 -31.33 31.74 34.25
CA GLN A 735 -30.17 31.41 33.43
C GLN A 735 -29.61 32.71 32.83
N SER A 736 -28.32 32.94 33.04
CA SER A 736 -27.51 33.94 32.34
C SER A 736 -26.22 33.30 31.84
N ASP A 737 -25.51 33.99 30.94
CA ASP A 737 -24.22 33.53 30.40
C ASP A 737 -23.11 33.38 31.46
N SER A 738 -23.37 33.91 32.67
CA SER A 738 -22.47 33.93 33.83
C SER A 738 -22.95 33.09 35.03
N CYS A 739 -24.21 32.66 35.06
CA CYS A 739 -24.83 31.92 36.16
C CYS A 739 -25.91 30.98 35.62
N ASN A 740 -25.79 29.69 35.93
CA ASN A 740 -26.85 28.72 35.64
C ASN A 740 -26.92 27.72 36.78
N GLY A 741 -27.96 27.84 37.61
CA GLY A 741 -28.20 26.96 38.75
C GLY A 741 -28.56 25.49 38.39
N TYR A 742 -28.42 25.08 37.12
CA TYR A 742 -28.49 23.71 36.61
C TYR A 742 -27.16 23.27 35.94
N ALA A 743 -26.11 24.10 35.98
CA ALA A 743 -24.80 23.84 35.40
C ALA A 743 -23.81 23.16 36.36
N THR A 744 -24.20 22.85 37.61
CA THR A 744 -23.39 21.96 38.45
C THR A 744 -23.18 20.62 37.75
N ARG A 745 -21.95 20.13 37.76
CA ARG A 745 -21.57 18.78 37.32
C ARG A 745 -20.88 18.05 38.45
N LEU A 746 -20.95 16.73 38.41
CA LEU A 746 -20.49 15.83 39.45
C LEU A 746 -19.51 14.80 38.85
N VAL A 747 -18.40 14.56 39.53
CA VAL A 747 -17.44 13.48 39.22
C VAL A 747 -17.12 12.73 40.50
N LEU A 748 -16.97 11.41 40.40
CA LEU A 748 -16.47 10.55 41.46
C LEU A 748 -15.00 10.24 41.18
N THR A 749 -14.15 10.24 42.21
CA THR A 749 -12.75 9.80 42.09
C THR A 749 -12.69 8.29 41.87
N ASP A 750 -11.72 7.79 41.08
CA ASP A 750 -11.60 6.35 40.72
C ASP A 750 -11.55 5.37 41.92
N ASP A 751 -11.30 5.87 43.13
CA ASP A 751 -11.23 5.14 44.41
C ASP A 751 -12.55 5.15 45.22
N ASP A 752 -13.64 5.72 44.68
CA ASP A 752 -14.94 5.92 45.33
C ASP A 752 -14.89 6.70 46.68
N ARG A 753 -13.80 7.43 46.98
CA ARG A 753 -13.62 8.12 48.27
C ARG A 753 -14.08 9.58 48.27
N THR A 754 -14.13 10.24 47.11
CA THR A 754 -14.41 11.68 47.02
C THR A 754 -15.31 12.02 45.83
N LEU A 755 -16.32 12.86 46.08
CA LEU A 755 -17.12 13.51 45.05
C LEU A 755 -16.60 14.92 44.79
N LEU A 756 -16.58 15.30 43.52
CA LEU A 756 -16.16 16.60 43.02
C LEU A 756 -17.37 17.25 42.35
N ALA A 757 -17.97 18.21 43.03
CA ALA A 757 -19.13 18.96 42.53
C ALA A 757 -18.65 20.34 42.07
N ILE A 758 -18.66 20.58 40.76
CA ILE A 758 -18.14 21.80 40.12
C ILE A 758 -19.30 22.58 39.49
N GLY A 759 -19.37 23.89 39.74
CA GLY A 759 -20.31 24.79 39.08
C GLY A 759 -19.67 26.13 38.71
N ASP A 760 -20.50 27.13 38.42
CA ASP A 760 -20.05 28.46 37.97
C ASP A 760 -19.36 29.32 39.05
N ARG A 761 -19.55 29.01 40.34
CA ARG A 761 -18.97 29.75 41.47
C ARG A 761 -17.81 29.03 42.15
N GLN A 762 -17.89 27.70 42.28
CA GLN A 762 -16.89 26.93 43.04
C GLN A 762 -16.84 25.43 42.69
N LEU A 763 -15.66 24.84 42.91
CA LEU A 763 -15.48 23.41 43.14
C LEU A 763 -15.71 23.11 44.63
N ALA A 764 -16.64 22.21 44.93
CA ALA A 764 -16.77 21.58 46.24
C ALA A 764 -16.20 20.14 46.19
N VAL A 765 -15.29 19.84 47.12
CA VAL A 765 -14.66 18.53 47.28
C VAL A 765 -15.30 17.86 48.50
N VAL A 766 -16.12 16.84 48.26
CA VAL A 766 -16.99 16.20 49.26
C VAL A 766 -16.49 14.78 49.55
N PRO A 767 -15.89 14.51 50.73
CA PRO A 767 -15.50 13.16 51.09
C PRO A 767 -16.72 12.28 51.35
N ILE A 768 -16.68 11.04 50.87
CA ILE A 768 -17.74 10.06 51.11
C ILE A 768 -17.41 9.29 52.41
N PRO A 769 -18.28 9.29 53.44
CA PRO A 769 -18.13 8.45 54.63
C PRO A 769 -18.02 6.97 54.29
N ALA A 770 -17.19 6.20 55.01
CA ALA A 770 -16.86 4.82 54.64
C ALA A 770 -18.08 3.89 54.45
N ASN A 771 -19.14 4.08 55.24
CA ASN A 771 -20.40 3.32 55.15
C ASN A 771 -21.29 3.70 53.94
N LEU A 772 -20.94 4.75 53.20
CA LEU A 772 -21.67 5.25 52.03
C LEU A 772 -20.90 5.06 50.71
N ARG A 773 -19.71 4.43 50.75
CA ARG A 773 -18.89 4.12 49.57
C ARG A 773 -19.44 2.91 48.79
N GLY A 774 -18.85 2.66 47.62
CA GLY A 774 -19.04 1.41 46.86
C GLY A 774 -18.63 0.16 47.65
N GLY A 775 -18.97 -1.01 47.14
CA GLY A 775 -18.74 -2.32 47.76
C GLY A 775 -19.91 -2.85 48.60
N PRO A 776 -19.71 -3.97 49.31
CA PRO A 776 -20.71 -4.53 50.22
C PRO A 776 -21.05 -3.56 51.36
N LEU A 777 -22.33 -3.48 51.74
CA LEU A 777 -22.72 -2.72 52.93
C LEU A 777 -22.17 -3.40 54.20
N PRO A 778 -21.58 -2.65 55.14
CA PRO A 778 -21.36 -3.15 56.50
C PRO A 778 -22.71 -3.54 57.12
N ALA A 779 -22.78 -4.70 57.80
CA ALA A 779 -24.03 -5.29 58.29
C ALA A 779 -24.80 -4.43 59.33
N THR A 780 -24.22 -3.31 59.78
CA THR A 780 -24.75 -2.38 60.78
C THR A 780 -25.10 -0.99 60.23
N ALA A 781 -25.02 -0.76 58.92
CA ALA A 781 -24.96 0.59 58.32
C ALA A 781 -26.30 1.33 58.10
N GLN A 782 -27.45 0.78 58.47
CA GLN A 782 -28.75 1.41 58.18
C GLN A 782 -29.13 2.51 59.18
N GLY A 783 -29.42 3.72 58.67
CA GLY A 783 -30.16 4.77 59.39
C GLY A 783 -29.36 5.98 59.90
N THR A 784 -28.02 5.98 59.84
CA THR A 784 -27.21 7.11 60.35
C THR A 784 -27.16 8.29 59.38
N ARG A 785 -27.85 9.40 59.70
CA ARG A 785 -27.68 10.68 58.99
C ARG A 785 -26.32 11.30 59.31
N TRP A 786 -25.41 11.33 58.34
CA TRP A 786 -24.14 12.03 58.49
C TRP A 786 -24.36 13.55 58.42
N MET A 787 -24.13 14.24 59.54
CA MET A 787 -23.99 15.69 59.56
C MET A 787 -22.50 16.01 59.45
N GLY A 788 -22.14 16.79 58.44
CA GLY A 788 -20.78 17.30 58.29
C GLY A 788 -20.38 18.27 59.41
N PRO A 789 -19.13 18.76 59.43
CA PRO A 789 -18.70 19.76 60.41
C PRO A 789 -19.65 20.96 60.37
N ALA A 790 -20.21 21.32 61.53
CA ALA A 790 -21.17 22.41 61.63
C ALA A 790 -20.55 23.73 61.14
N ARG A 791 -21.36 24.56 60.45
CA ARG A 791 -20.95 25.88 59.97
C ARG A 791 -20.30 26.68 61.11
N ARG A 792 -19.08 27.17 60.85
CA ARG A 792 -18.41 28.23 61.60
C ARG A 792 -18.32 29.46 60.70
#